data_AF-A0A817C8U8-F1
#
_entry.id   AF-A0A817C8U8-F1
#
_cell.length_a   1.000
_cell.length_b   1.000
_cell.length_c   1.000
_cell.angle_alpha   90.00
_cell.angle_beta   90.00
_cell.angle_gamma   90.00
#
_symmetry.space_group_name_H-M   'P 1'
#
loop_
_entity.id
_entity.type
_entity.pdbx_description
1 polymer ?
#
loop_
_entity_poly.entity_id
_entity_poly.type
_entity_poly.pdbx_seq_one_letter_code
_entity_poly.pdbx_strand_id
1 'polypeptide(L)'
;MSRSNVNLLDLPDEILLIILKKLNNIDVLYSFIDVNNEHLNSVAQEKIFSDTLNFVSIDNVSAIDQEKLDRFCQDILPKIHENVKCFILEPISMEYILLAADYRNLTELQLFNFTQEVALNYFTNESSIRYIFQEKITNLIIANNDKRKWNGSLENYSRNVYEQILKFFKNLKYLSIIETFNPLYPPLSLCDLPSTIFFSSTLTHLCIKVHTLDDCLYLLDGRLKQLTTCIIRISDRSKSSSIVHNMDDLPNLKCFSLKCYPRINNYDEKILPLLHRMKYLETLTLYLHIKNRNRFIDNSHLQNEILLYMPCLHSFTFYISTSDDTNDLFRYVPSQDIQRIATNSGHEQCMANIIKYNSNRQAVCSIFSLPFLFDCLQDIGNIFPDTVFKYVTKLWIVDVMSFNHEFFIRISQSFPLLDKLHVTSSKLQLSYNMDAFSSDNSQSYSIVKYPHLTALHVMNANIDNIEEFLNETKAYVPCLTVLIINYKDLKLVTKNFTREETRRNSDAECERQTSIYSPVFYSSSNGYKMRLRLYLAGDGNARRTHISLFFVLMRGEYDAILHFPFSFKVTFILLDQTFQQRHIIDSFRPDVKSSSFQRPRSDMNIASGIPKFVPLTIIQQNNNPYIVDDTMFIKAIIDFGDMPKQFLPYALNLNPGFPILTQRELVRREISKREQEKLSITSNTSTSITDDMTTDDNHSNNEQMIH
;
A
#
# COMPACT_ATOMS: atom_id res chain seq x y z
N MET A 1 -15.77 -35.09 -22.71
CA MET A 1 -14.46 -34.43 -22.88
C MET A 1 -13.46 -35.09 -21.95
N SER A 2 -12.53 -35.88 -22.49
CA SER A 2 -11.40 -36.45 -21.75
C SER A 2 -10.53 -35.32 -21.22
N ARG A 3 -10.49 -35.13 -19.90
CA ARG A 3 -9.48 -34.24 -19.28
C ARG A 3 -8.14 -34.95 -19.36
N SER A 4 -7.32 -34.56 -20.33
CA SER A 4 -5.90 -34.93 -20.36
C SER A 4 -5.20 -34.20 -19.22
N ASN A 5 -4.76 -34.94 -18.20
CA ASN A 5 -3.86 -34.42 -17.18
C ASN A 5 -2.46 -34.36 -17.80
N VAL A 6 -1.98 -33.16 -18.11
CA VAL A 6 -0.58 -32.92 -18.49
C VAL A 6 0.20 -32.71 -17.21
N ASN A 7 1.23 -33.52 -16.96
CA ASN A 7 2.10 -33.32 -15.80
C ASN A 7 2.98 -32.09 -16.08
N LEU A 8 3.25 -31.27 -15.06
CA LEU A 8 4.09 -30.08 -15.20
C LEU A 8 5.50 -30.46 -15.70
N LEU A 9 5.99 -31.65 -15.33
CA LEU A 9 7.27 -32.21 -15.75
C LEU A 9 7.32 -32.67 -17.21
N ASP A 10 6.16 -32.83 -17.86
CA ASP A 10 6.07 -33.23 -19.27
C ASP A 10 6.05 -32.01 -20.21
N LEU A 11 6.09 -30.80 -19.66
CA LEU A 11 6.06 -29.57 -20.43
C LEU A 11 7.48 -29.20 -20.93
N PRO A 12 7.62 -28.67 -22.16
CA PRO A 12 8.88 -28.09 -22.61
C PRO A 12 9.32 -26.92 -21.73
N ASP A 13 10.65 -26.73 -21.61
CA ASP A 13 11.28 -25.66 -20.82
C ASP A 13 10.69 -24.28 -21.14
N GLU A 14 10.44 -24.00 -22.41
CA GLU A 14 9.85 -22.74 -22.89
C GLU A 14 8.49 -22.45 -22.25
N ILE A 15 7.63 -23.47 -22.13
CA ILE A 15 6.30 -23.36 -21.52
C ILE A 15 6.41 -23.26 -20.00
N LEU A 16 7.29 -24.06 -19.40
CA LEU A 16 7.55 -24.04 -17.96
C LEU A 16 8.05 -22.66 -17.52
N LEU A 17 8.98 -22.07 -18.27
CA LEU A 17 9.48 -20.71 -18.05
C LEU A 17 8.38 -19.66 -18.16
N ILE A 18 7.45 -19.76 -19.12
CA ILE A 18 6.32 -18.82 -19.24
C ILE A 18 5.41 -18.90 -18.01
N ILE A 19 5.18 -20.10 -17.48
CA ILE A 19 4.34 -20.32 -16.30
C ILE A 19 5.05 -19.80 -15.04
N LEU A 20 6.30 -20.21 -14.81
CA LEU A 20 7.07 -19.85 -13.62
C LEU A 20 7.40 -18.36 -13.54
N LYS A 21 7.59 -17.67 -14.67
CA LYS A 21 7.76 -16.20 -14.71
C LYS A 21 6.59 -15.41 -14.14
N LYS A 22 5.40 -16.02 -14.03
CA LYS A 22 4.23 -15.37 -13.42
C LYS A 22 4.20 -15.52 -11.90
N LEU A 23 5.10 -16.30 -11.32
CA LEU A 23 5.22 -16.54 -9.88
C LEU A 23 6.37 -15.70 -9.30
N ASN A 24 6.36 -15.52 -7.98
CA ASN A 24 7.46 -14.86 -7.28
C ASN A 24 8.73 -15.73 -7.39
N ASN A 25 9.83 -15.13 -7.86
CA ASN A 25 11.11 -15.81 -8.08
C ASN A 25 11.67 -16.47 -6.80
N ILE A 26 11.49 -15.84 -5.64
CA ILE A 26 11.86 -16.41 -4.34
C ILE A 26 11.07 -17.69 -4.07
N ASP A 27 9.76 -17.71 -4.30
CA ASP A 27 8.95 -18.91 -4.04
C ASP A 27 9.28 -20.04 -5.03
N VAL A 28 9.61 -19.69 -6.28
CA VAL A 28 10.09 -20.65 -7.30
C VAL A 28 11.43 -21.26 -6.87
N LEU A 29 12.44 -20.44 -6.56
CA LEU A 29 13.75 -20.92 -6.15
C LEU A 29 13.69 -21.75 -4.86
N TYR A 30 12.88 -21.31 -3.89
CA TYR A 30 12.61 -22.08 -2.67
C TYR A 30 12.02 -23.44 -3.01
N SER A 31 11.03 -23.49 -3.89
CA SER A 31 10.29 -24.73 -4.15
C SER A 31 11.05 -25.73 -5.02
N PHE A 32 11.95 -25.26 -5.89
CA PHE A 32 12.55 -26.12 -6.92
C PHE A 32 14.03 -26.45 -6.70
N ILE A 33 14.81 -25.60 -6.01
CA ILE A 33 16.22 -25.91 -5.74
C ILE A 33 16.33 -27.06 -4.73
N ASP A 34 17.14 -28.06 -5.08
CA ASP A 34 17.35 -29.32 -4.35
C ASP A 34 16.15 -30.26 -4.32
N VAL A 35 15.17 -30.06 -5.21
CA VAL A 35 14.19 -31.11 -5.49
C VAL A 35 14.89 -32.26 -6.21
N ASN A 36 14.53 -33.51 -5.91
CA ASN A 36 15.01 -34.73 -6.60
C ASN A 36 14.51 -34.79 -8.07
N ASN A 37 14.76 -33.76 -8.85
CA ASN A 37 14.38 -33.61 -10.24
C ASN A 37 15.38 -32.69 -10.95
N GLU A 38 16.30 -33.26 -11.72
CA GLU A 38 17.37 -32.53 -12.41
C GLU A 38 16.82 -31.50 -13.42
N HIS A 39 15.69 -31.80 -14.05
CA HIS A 39 15.04 -30.92 -15.03
C HIS A 39 14.54 -29.62 -14.36
N LEU A 40 13.82 -29.72 -13.24
CA LEU A 40 13.37 -28.54 -12.49
C LEU A 40 14.53 -27.74 -11.87
N ASN A 41 15.57 -28.42 -11.39
CA ASN A 41 16.78 -27.75 -10.89
C ASN A 41 17.48 -26.95 -12.01
N SER A 42 17.60 -27.51 -13.21
CA SER A 42 18.18 -26.83 -14.36
C SER A 42 17.38 -25.58 -14.73
N VAL A 43 16.04 -25.69 -14.77
CA VAL A 43 15.17 -24.55 -15.11
C VAL A 43 15.18 -23.47 -14.02
N ALA A 44 15.27 -23.85 -12.75
CA ALA A 44 15.33 -22.90 -11.63
C ALA A 44 16.66 -22.12 -11.58
N GLN A 45 17.75 -22.68 -12.12
CA GLN A 45 19.07 -22.03 -12.19
C GLN A 45 19.21 -21.06 -13.37
N GLU A 46 18.23 -21.01 -14.27
CA GLU A 46 18.21 -20.03 -15.36
C GLU A 46 18.34 -18.60 -14.82
N LYS A 47 19.10 -17.78 -15.55
CA LYS A 47 19.42 -16.41 -15.12
C LYS A 47 18.16 -15.59 -14.84
N ILE A 48 17.07 -15.86 -15.54
CA ILE A 48 15.83 -15.12 -15.37
C ILE A 48 15.24 -15.17 -13.94
N PHE A 49 15.50 -16.23 -13.18
CA PHE A 49 15.04 -16.34 -11.79
C PHE A 49 16.06 -15.89 -10.77
N SER A 50 17.35 -15.89 -11.13
CA SER A 50 18.47 -15.60 -10.23
C SER A 50 19.08 -14.22 -10.40
N ASP A 51 18.80 -13.51 -11.51
CA ASP A 51 19.39 -12.20 -11.82
C ASP A 51 18.92 -11.08 -10.89
N THR A 52 17.61 -11.02 -10.64
CA THR A 52 16.98 -10.09 -9.69
C THR A 52 16.25 -10.91 -8.65
N LEU A 53 16.56 -10.72 -7.37
CA LEU A 53 15.93 -11.45 -6.26
C LEU A 53 15.13 -10.49 -5.38
N ASN A 54 13.84 -10.78 -5.19
CA ASN A 54 12.93 -9.90 -4.46
C ASN A 54 12.51 -10.48 -3.10
N PHE A 55 13.15 -9.99 -2.05
CA PHE A 55 12.89 -10.39 -0.67
C PHE A 55 11.86 -9.48 0.05
N VAL A 56 11.18 -8.59 -0.67
CA VAL A 56 10.13 -7.73 -0.12
C VAL A 56 8.76 -8.39 -0.35
N SER A 57 7.95 -8.50 0.72
CA SER A 57 6.61 -9.08 0.64
C SER A 57 5.66 -8.24 -0.22
N ILE A 58 4.80 -8.93 -0.98
CA ILE A 58 3.82 -8.34 -1.91
C ILE A 58 2.88 -7.36 -1.19
N ASP A 59 2.58 -7.62 0.09
CA ASP A 59 1.65 -6.82 0.87
C ASP A 59 2.30 -5.60 1.55
N ASN A 60 3.63 -5.43 1.45
CA ASN A 60 4.42 -4.39 2.16
C ASN A 60 4.19 -4.34 3.69
N VAL A 61 3.66 -5.42 4.30
CA VAL A 61 3.25 -5.45 5.73
C VAL A 61 3.84 -6.64 6.49
N SER A 62 4.22 -7.73 5.82
CA SER A 62 4.85 -8.90 6.46
C SER A 62 6.31 -9.05 6.02
N ALA A 63 7.23 -9.23 6.96
CA ALA A 63 8.59 -9.63 6.65
C ALA A 63 8.58 -11.04 6.02
N ILE A 64 9.60 -11.37 5.22
CA ILE A 64 9.82 -12.76 4.81
C ILE A 64 9.98 -13.64 6.05
N ASP A 65 9.37 -14.81 5.99
CA ASP A 65 9.46 -15.81 7.05
C ASP A 65 10.93 -16.21 7.32
N GLN A 66 11.31 -16.30 8.59
CA GLN A 66 12.71 -16.50 8.99
C GLN A 66 13.23 -17.86 8.53
N GLU A 67 12.42 -18.91 8.56
CA GLU A 67 12.82 -20.24 8.09
C GLU A 67 13.12 -20.22 6.59
N LYS A 68 12.29 -19.52 5.80
CA LYS A 68 12.57 -19.29 4.38
C LYS A 68 13.88 -18.54 4.18
N LEU A 69 14.10 -17.47 4.94
CA LEU A 69 15.31 -16.65 4.84
C LEU A 69 16.57 -17.45 5.17
N ASP A 70 16.53 -18.26 6.22
CA ASP A 70 17.65 -19.11 6.66
C ASP A 70 18.05 -20.11 5.57
N ARG A 71 17.07 -20.81 4.99
CA ARG A 71 17.33 -21.72 3.86
C ARG A 71 17.89 -20.99 2.64
N PHE A 72 17.41 -19.78 2.37
CA PHE A 72 17.98 -18.99 1.28
C PHE A 72 19.45 -18.67 1.50
N CYS A 73 19.81 -18.19 2.69
CA CYS A 73 21.18 -17.82 3.02
C CYS A 73 22.12 -19.02 3.11
N GLN A 74 21.65 -20.15 3.62
CA GLN A 74 22.50 -21.33 3.85
C GLN A 74 22.61 -22.24 2.62
N ASP A 75 21.52 -22.47 1.88
CA ASP A 75 21.47 -23.52 0.87
C ASP A 75 21.38 -22.98 -0.56
N ILE A 76 20.62 -21.90 -0.77
CA ILE A 76 20.24 -21.46 -2.13
C ILE A 76 21.20 -20.40 -2.66
N LEU A 77 21.40 -19.30 -1.93
CA LEU A 77 22.22 -18.17 -2.36
C LEU A 77 23.66 -18.59 -2.69
N PRO A 78 24.33 -19.46 -1.90
CA PRO A 78 25.66 -19.97 -2.26
C PRO A 78 25.73 -20.75 -3.58
N LYS A 79 24.60 -21.22 -4.12
CA LYS A 79 24.55 -21.93 -5.42
C LYS A 79 24.28 -21.01 -6.60
N ILE A 80 23.57 -19.90 -6.37
CA ILE A 80 23.13 -18.98 -7.44
C ILE A 80 23.86 -17.64 -7.42
N HIS A 81 24.77 -17.40 -6.46
CA HIS A 81 25.41 -16.11 -6.22
C HIS A 81 26.11 -15.50 -7.45
N GLU A 82 26.63 -16.32 -8.37
CA GLU A 82 27.27 -15.82 -9.58
C GLU A 82 26.27 -15.17 -10.56
N ASN A 83 24.99 -15.55 -10.51
CA ASN A 83 23.98 -15.02 -11.41
C ASN A 83 23.32 -13.73 -10.88
N VAL A 84 23.43 -13.46 -9.58
CA VAL A 84 22.72 -12.34 -8.94
C VAL A 84 23.34 -10.99 -9.33
N LYS A 85 22.53 -10.13 -9.95
CA LYS A 85 22.91 -8.74 -10.26
C LYS A 85 22.15 -7.69 -9.46
N CYS A 86 20.91 -7.99 -9.05
CA CYS A 86 20.04 -7.07 -8.33
C CYS A 86 19.40 -7.73 -7.10
N PHE A 87 19.43 -7.03 -5.97
CA PHE A 87 18.66 -7.39 -4.79
C PHE A 87 17.60 -6.34 -4.49
N ILE A 88 16.38 -6.79 -4.18
CA ILE A 88 15.30 -5.96 -3.66
C ILE A 88 15.04 -6.41 -2.21
N LEU A 89 15.42 -5.59 -1.24
CA LEU A 89 15.53 -5.97 0.17
C LEU A 89 14.78 -5.02 1.10
N GLU A 90 14.37 -5.56 2.24
CA GLU A 90 14.09 -4.76 3.44
C GLU A 90 15.35 -4.66 4.31
N PRO A 91 15.51 -3.57 5.07
CA PRO A 91 16.64 -3.38 5.95
C PRO A 91 16.96 -4.53 6.90
N ILE A 92 15.92 -5.17 7.44
CA ILE A 92 16.03 -6.19 8.49
C ILE A 92 16.76 -7.45 7.98
N SER A 93 16.57 -7.80 6.71
CA SER A 93 17.18 -8.99 6.09
C SER A 93 18.46 -8.68 5.30
N MET A 94 18.83 -7.39 5.19
CA MET A 94 19.90 -6.93 4.30
C MET A 94 21.25 -7.56 4.63
N GLU A 95 21.72 -7.41 5.86
CA GLU A 95 23.04 -7.91 6.27
C GLU A 95 23.13 -9.43 6.11
N TYR A 96 22.08 -10.13 6.51
CA TYR A 96 22.05 -11.59 6.48
C TYR A 96 22.12 -12.15 5.05
N ILE A 97 21.38 -11.56 4.11
CA ILE A 97 21.38 -11.98 2.70
C ILE A 97 22.73 -11.67 2.03
N LEU A 98 23.30 -10.51 2.34
CA LEU A 98 24.51 -10.05 1.65
C LEU A 98 25.78 -10.73 2.15
N LEU A 99 25.80 -11.16 3.41
CA LEU A 99 26.89 -11.97 3.95
C LEU A 99 26.79 -13.45 3.59
N ALA A 100 25.68 -13.90 2.97
CA ALA A 100 25.48 -15.31 2.64
C ALA A 100 26.45 -15.84 1.56
N ALA A 101 26.92 -15.00 0.63
CA ALA A 101 27.83 -15.40 -0.45
C ALA A 101 28.63 -14.22 -1.01
N ASP A 102 29.68 -14.50 -1.81
CA ASP A 102 30.38 -13.46 -2.59
C ASP A 102 29.68 -13.23 -3.93
N TYR A 103 28.82 -12.22 -3.97
CA TYR A 103 28.13 -11.81 -5.19
C TYR A 103 29.05 -10.97 -6.08
N ARG A 104 29.64 -11.59 -7.11
CA ARG A 104 30.59 -10.93 -8.02
C ARG A 104 29.92 -10.00 -9.03
N ASN A 105 28.70 -10.33 -9.45
CA ASN A 105 27.96 -9.58 -10.48
C ASN A 105 26.93 -8.61 -9.90
N LEU A 106 26.84 -8.51 -8.56
CA LEU A 106 25.93 -7.60 -7.88
C LEU A 106 26.32 -6.15 -8.14
N THR A 107 25.44 -5.43 -8.83
CA THR A 107 25.64 -4.04 -9.24
C THR A 107 24.46 -3.14 -8.90
N GLU A 108 23.30 -3.74 -8.61
CA GLU A 108 22.05 -3.02 -8.32
C GLU A 108 21.47 -3.40 -6.96
N LEU A 109 20.94 -2.39 -6.25
CA LEU A 109 20.27 -2.57 -4.97
C LEU A 109 19.01 -1.71 -4.90
N GLN A 110 17.90 -2.31 -4.47
CA GLN A 110 16.67 -1.62 -4.15
C GLN A 110 16.30 -1.85 -2.68
N LEU A 111 16.17 -0.77 -1.92
CA LEU A 111 15.88 -0.80 -0.49
C LEU A 111 14.49 -0.24 -0.23
N PHE A 112 13.63 -1.03 0.40
CA PHE A 112 12.27 -0.64 0.76
C PHE A 112 12.13 -0.43 2.27
N ASN A 113 11.22 0.45 2.71
CA ASN A 113 10.96 0.75 4.12
C ASN A 113 12.20 1.23 4.89
N PHE A 114 12.99 2.07 4.24
CA PHE A 114 14.25 2.56 4.77
C PHE A 114 14.05 3.62 5.88
N THR A 115 14.47 3.32 7.11
CA THR A 115 14.35 4.22 8.27
C THR A 115 15.68 4.92 8.61
N GLN A 116 15.62 5.96 9.45
CA GLN A 116 16.81 6.66 9.91
C GLN A 116 17.77 5.76 10.71
N GLU A 117 17.23 4.90 11.56
CA GLU A 117 18.01 3.95 12.38
C GLU A 117 18.79 2.98 11.49
N VAL A 118 18.15 2.48 10.44
CA VAL A 118 18.78 1.61 9.43
C VAL A 118 19.94 2.33 8.75
N ALA A 119 19.75 3.58 8.35
CA ALA A 119 20.81 4.36 7.69
C ALA A 119 22.05 4.51 8.56
N LEU A 120 21.84 4.83 9.83
CA LEU A 120 22.90 5.02 10.82
C LEU A 120 23.60 3.71 11.18
N ASN A 121 22.95 2.56 11.04
CA ASN A 121 23.58 1.27 11.29
C ASN A 121 24.39 0.77 10.09
N TYR A 122 23.84 0.90 8.88
CA TYR A 122 24.40 0.22 7.70
C TYR A 122 25.28 1.09 6.80
N PHE A 123 25.05 2.41 6.74
CA PHE A 123 25.82 3.31 5.88
C PHE A 123 26.90 4.07 6.62
N THR A 124 27.60 3.36 7.51
CA THR A 124 28.74 3.89 8.25
C THR A 124 30.03 3.24 7.81
N ASN A 125 31.16 3.91 8.05
CA ASN A 125 32.48 3.40 7.70
C ASN A 125 32.86 2.09 8.43
N GLU A 126 32.20 1.81 9.56
CA GLU A 126 32.38 0.63 10.42
C GLU A 126 31.50 -0.56 9.99
N SER A 127 30.63 -0.40 8.99
CA SER A 127 29.67 -1.43 8.61
C SER A 127 30.34 -2.67 8.00
N SER A 128 29.92 -3.86 8.45
CA SER A 128 30.37 -5.19 7.98
C SER A 128 30.19 -5.37 6.46
N ILE A 129 29.14 -4.76 5.90
CA ILE A 129 28.76 -4.84 4.48
C ILE A 129 29.47 -3.80 3.60
N ARG A 130 30.33 -2.95 4.16
CA ARG A 130 31.03 -1.88 3.43
C ARG A 130 31.80 -2.38 2.21
N TYR A 131 32.56 -3.46 2.35
CA TYR A 131 33.35 -4.04 1.25
C TYR A 131 32.48 -4.61 0.13
N ILE A 132 31.24 -4.97 0.43
CA ILE A 132 30.27 -5.47 -0.55
C ILE A 132 29.68 -4.30 -1.33
N PHE A 133 29.33 -3.21 -0.64
CA PHE A 133 28.56 -2.12 -1.22
C PHE A 133 29.37 -1.00 -1.85
N GLN A 134 30.42 -0.53 -1.16
CA GLN A 134 31.02 0.78 -1.40
C GLN A 134 31.54 0.94 -2.84
N GLU A 135 32.05 -0.13 -3.44
CA GLU A 135 32.67 -0.09 -4.78
C GLU A 135 31.90 -0.88 -5.85
N LYS A 136 31.15 -1.92 -5.48
CA LYS A 136 30.43 -2.78 -6.44
C LYS A 136 29.11 -2.17 -6.92
N ILE A 137 28.36 -1.49 -6.04
CA ILE A 137 27.04 -0.97 -6.41
C ILE A 137 27.17 0.27 -7.28
N THR A 138 26.50 0.20 -8.44
CA THR A 138 26.41 1.30 -9.41
C THR A 138 24.99 1.83 -9.54
N ASN A 139 23.97 1.02 -9.23
CA ASN A 139 22.56 1.40 -9.31
C ASN A 139 21.89 1.24 -7.94
N LEU A 140 21.36 2.33 -7.37
CA LEU A 140 20.72 2.33 -6.07
C LEU A 140 19.32 2.94 -6.17
N ILE A 141 18.33 2.19 -5.70
CA ILE A 141 16.96 2.65 -5.52
C ILE A 141 16.63 2.58 -4.03
N ILE A 142 16.12 3.68 -3.48
CA ILE A 142 15.66 3.75 -2.11
C ILE A 142 14.20 4.15 -2.14
N ALA A 143 13.35 3.35 -1.54
CA ALA A 143 11.93 3.60 -1.41
C ALA A 143 11.51 3.51 0.06
N ASN A 144 10.69 4.47 0.49
CA ASN A 144 10.07 4.42 1.81
C ASN A 144 8.55 4.38 1.65
N ASN A 145 7.95 3.27 2.10
CA ASN A 145 6.52 3.02 2.06
C ASN A 145 5.91 3.02 3.47
N ASP A 146 6.69 3.34 4.51
CA ASP A 146 6.20 3.38 5.88
C ASP A 146 5.11 4.46 5.99
N LYS A 147 3.93 4.05 6.45
CA LYS A 147 2.75 4.91 6.63
C LYS A 147 2.72 5.57 8.01
N ARG A 148 3.62 5.18 8.93
CA ARG A 148 3.70 5.75 10.28
C ARG A 148 4.17 7.20 10.21
N LYS A 149 3.72 8.00 11.17
CA LYS A 149 4.09 9.40 11.28
C LYS A 149 5.51 9.52 11.83
N TRP A 150 6.40 10.16 11.08
CA TRP A 150 7.71 10.53 11.61
C TRP A 150 7.60 11.85 12.39
N ASN A 151 8.21 11.90 13.58
CA ASN A 151 8.10 13.00 14.55
C ASN A 151 9.45 13.74 14.78
N GLY A 152 10.43 13.60 13.88
CA GLY A 152 11.76 14.25 14.01
C GLY A 152 11.89 15.60 13.28
N SER A 153 13.12 16.15 13.20
CA SER A 153 13.42 17.39 12.43
C SER A 153 13.98 17.10 11.03
N LEU A 154 13.51 17.84 10.01
CA LEU A 154 13.83 17.66 8.58
C LEU A 154 15.35 17.63 8.32
N GLU A 155 16.07 18.53 8.99
CA GLU A 155 17.52 18.61 9.00
C GLU A 155 18.18 17.30 9.48
N ASN A 156 17.70 16.75 10.61
CA ASN A 156 18.25 15.53 11.18
C ASN A 156 18.02 14.33 10.24
N TYR A 157 16.87 14.25 9.57
CA TYR A 157 16.65 13.18 8.60
C TYR A 157 17.60 13.31 7.41
N SER A 158 17.72 14.50 6.83
CA SER A 158 18.59 14.72 5.65
C SER A 158 20.06 14.40 5.95
N ARG A 159 20.56 14.84 7.11
CA ARG A 159 21.93 14.58 7.58
C ARG A 159 22.16 13.12 8.00
N ASN A 160 21.20 12.49 8.67
CA ASN A 160 21.41 11.13 9.19
C ASN A 160 21.15 10.05 8.14
N VAL A 161 20.38 10.35 7.10
CA VAL A 161 20.01 9.40 6.06
C VAL A 161 20.73 9.70 4.76
N TYR A 162 20.39 10.81 4.10
CA TYR A 162 20.82 11.07 2.74
C TYR A 162 22.32 11.35 2.65
N GLU A 163 22.89 12.08 3.60
CA GLU A 163 24.34 12.30 3.66
C GLU A 163 25.13 11.00 3.85
N GLN A 164 24.67 10.09 4.72
CA GLN A 164 25.36 8.82 4.95
C GLN A 164 25.37 7.97 3.68
N ILE A 165 24.21 7.85 3.02
CA ILE A 165 24.07 7.12 1.75
C ILE A 165 25.03 7.69 0.70
N LEU A 166 24.99 9.01 0.47
CA LEU A 166 25.76 9.66 -0.58
C LEU A 166 27.27 9.60 -0.34
N LYS A 167 27.72 9.60 0.92
CA LYS A 167 29.13 9.44 1.28
C LYS A 167 29.62 8.00 1.16
N PHE A 168 28.72 7.03 1.34
CA PHE A 168 29.08 5.62 1.43
C PHE A 168 29.44 5.01 0.08
N PHE A 169 28.68 5.29 -0.98
CA PHE A 169 28.88 4.71 -2.32
C PHE A 169 29.85 5.54 -3.18
N LYS A 170 30.90 4.90 -3.73
CA LYS A 170 31.93 5.58 -4.54
C LYS A 170 31.68 5.58 -6.05
N ASN A 171 31.01 4.53 -6.57
CA ASN A 171 30.89 4.27 -8.01
C ASN A 171 29.44 4.38 -8.53
N LEU A 172 28.60 5.13 -7.82
CA LEU A 172 27.17 5.19 -8.11
C LEU A 172 26.90 5.95 -9.41
N LYS A 173 26.35 5.23 -10.41
CA LYS A 173 25.94 5.76 -11.72
C LYS A 173 24.47 6.14 -11.77
N TYR A 174 23.60 5.39 -11.09
CA TYR A 174 22.16 5.62 -11.01
C TYR A 174 21.71 5.70 -9.55
N LEU A 175 21.05 6.80 -9.19
CA LEU A 175 20.44 6.99 -7.88
C LEU A 175 18.97 7.38 -8.04
N SER A 176 18.07 6.61 -7.45
CA SER A 176 16.65 6.96 -7.37
C SER A 176 16.14 6.90 -5.93
N ILE A 177 15.71 8.03 -5.40
CA ILE A 177 15.09 8.13 -4.08
C ILE A 177 13.59 8.37 -4.28
N ILE A 178 12.83 7.30 -4.11
CA ILE A 178 11.38 7.21 -4.32
C ILE A 178 10.69 7.22 -2.95
N GLU A 179 10.50 8.40 -2.39
CA GLU A 179 9.56 8.51 -1.26
C GLU A 179 8.14 8.32 -1.82
N THR A 180 7.41 7.32 -1.34
CA THR A 180 5.97 7.25 -1.64
C THR A 180 5.28 8.50 -1.11
N PHE A 181 4.09 8.80 -1.63
CA PHE A 181 3.23 9.94 -1.27
C PHE A 181 2.77 9.91 0.21
N ASN A 182 3.66 9.67 1.17
CA ASN A 182 3.42 9.91 2.56
C ASN A 182 3.88 11.34 2.90
N PRO A 183 2.96 12.29 3.17
CA PRO A 183 3.31 13.64 3.61
C PRO A 183 3.99 13.67 4.99
N LEU A 184 4.12 12.51 5.65
CA LEU A 184 4.68 12.36 6.99
C LEU A 184 6.20 12.09 7.00
N TYR A 185 6.85 11.87 5.84
CA TYR A 185 8.31 11.80 5.76
C TYR A 185 8.89 13.08 5.12
N PRO A 186 9.97 13.62 5.70
CA PRO A 186 10.59 14.86 5.25
C PRO A 186 11.30 14.67 3.89
N PRO A 187 11.05 15.54 2.89
CA PRO A 187 11.80 15.54 1.63
C PRO A 187 13.27 15.95 1.85
N LEU A 188 14.16 15.72 0.88
CA LEU A 188 15.55 16.19 1.00
C LEU A 188 15.63 17.73 1.06
N SER A 189 16.24 18.26 2.12
CA SER A 189 16.64 19.66 2.25
C SER A 189 18.17 19.75 2.13
N LEU A 190 18.67 20.47 1.14
CA LEU A 190 20.10 20.63 0.88
C LEU A 190 20.71 21.81 1.62
N CYS A 191 19.88 22.77 2.05
CA CYS A 191 20.32 23.88 2.91
C CYS A 191 20.97 23.39 4.20
N ASP A 192 20.60 22.18 4.64
CA ASP A 192 21.03 21.56 5.89
C ASP A 192 22.27 20.66 5.74
N LEU A 193 22.78 20.53 4.50
CA LEU A 193 23.85 19.62 4.13
C LEU A 193 25.14 20.39 3.76
N PRO A 194 26.32 19.96 4.23
CA PRO A 194 27.60 20.55 3.84
C PRO A 194 27.75 20.70 2.32
N SER A 195 28.35 21.82 1.88
CA SER A 195 28.59 22.11 0.45
C SER A 195 29.51 21.13 -0.27
N THR A 196 30.21 20.29 0.49
CA THR A 196 31.05 19.18 0.01
C THR A 196 30.27 17.90 -0.30
N ILE A 197 28.96 17.85 -0.01
CA ILE A 197 28.12 16.71 -0.33
C ILE A 197 27.67 16.85 -1.78
N PHE A 198 27.70 15.74 -2.54
CA PHE A 198 27.53 15.64 -4.00
C PHE A 198 28.78 15.81 -4.89
N PHE A 199 29.96 15.38 -4.43
CA PHE A 199 31.12 15.12 -5.32
C PHE A 199 31.14 13.69 -5.87
N SER A 200 30.00 13.14 -6.27
CA SER A 200 30.04 11.89 -7.04
C SER A 200 30.49 12.21 -8.46
N SER A 201 31.72 11.84 -8.78
CA SER A 201 32.27 12.00 -10.12
C SER A 201 31.66 11.04 -11.12
N THR A 202 30.89 10.02 -10.70
CA THR A 202 30.40 8.92 -11.56
C THR A 202 28.89 8.92 -11.79
N LEU A 203 28.14 9.79 -11.10
CA LEU A 203 26.69 9.81 -11.18
C LEU A 203 26.21 10.37 -12.53
N THR A 204 25.46 9.56 -13.27
CA THR A 204 24.92 9.90 -14.59
C THR A 204 23.40 10.07 -14.59
N HIS A 205 22.70 9.44 -13.65
CA HIS A 205 21.24 9.44 -13.52
C HIS A 205 20.83 9.72 -12.07
N LEU A 206 19.99 10.74 -11.89
CA LEU A 206 19.47 11.13 -10.58
C LEU A 206 17.96 11.28 -10.63
N CYS A 207 17.23 10.59 -9.77
CA CYS A 207 15.80 10.76 -9.54
C CYS A 207 15.55 11.02 -8.05
N ILE A 208 15.01 12.19 -7.71
CA ILE A 208 14.91 12.62 -6.31
C ILE A 208 13.71 13.52 -6.05
N LYS A 209 13.23 13.51 -4.80
CA LYS A 209 12.24 14.44 -4.27
C LYS A 209 12.93 15.43 -3.33
N VAL A 210 12.82 16.72 -3.63
CA VAL A 210 13.44 17.81 -2.86
C VAL A 210 12.38 18.67 -2.17
N HIS A 211 12.81 19.38 -1.14
CA HIS A 211 11.94 20.25 -0.35
C HIS A 211 11.53 21.50 -1.15
N THR A 212 12.51 22.22 -1.71
CA THR A 212 12.32 23.53 -2.37
C THR A 212 12.89 23.57 -3.80
N LEU A 213 12.56 24.64 -4.53
CA LEU A 213 13.18 24.93 -5.83
C LEU A 213 14.68 25.28 -5.68
N ASP A 214 15.10 25.88 -4.56
CA ASP A 214 16.50 26.24 -4.35
C ASP A 214 17.36 24.97 -4.16
N ASP A 215 16.81 23.94 -3.51
CA ASP A 215 17.46 22.63 -3.43
C ASP A 215 17.68 22.03 -4.83
N CYS A 216 16.68 22.16 -5.72
CA CYS A 216 16.83 21.75 -7.12
C CYS A 216 17.97 22.51 -7.82
N LEU A 217 18.07 23.83 -7.64
CA LEU A 217 19.14 24.63 -8.23
C LEU A 217 20.51 24.26 -7.65
N TYR A 218 20.57 23.97 -6.35
CA TYR A 218 21.79 23.54 -5.67
C TYR A 218 22.32 22.20 -6.20
N LEU A 219 21.46 21.24 -6.57
CA LEU A 219 21.89 20.00 -7.23
C LEU A 219 22.50 20.21 -8.62
N LEU A 220 22.13 21.32 -9.28
CA LEU A 220 22.51 21.63 -10.65
C LEU A 220 23.62 22.67 -10.74
N ASP A 221 24.23 23.06 -9.63
CA ASP A 221 25.28 24.08 -9.51
C ASP A 221 26.65 23.67 -10.09
N GLY A 222 26.71 22.54 -10.80
CA GLY A 222 27.89 22.07 -11.53
C GLY A 222 28.77 21.06 -10.80
N ARG A 223 28.43 20.66 -9.56
CA ARG A 223 29.16 19.61 -8.85
C ARG A 223 29.00 18.22 -9.49
N LEU A 224 27.84 17.94 -10.11
CA LEU A 224 27.53 16.65 -10.74
C LEU A 224 27.86 16.66 -12.25
N LYS A 225 29.14 16.82 -12.61
CA LYS A 225 29.57 17.04 -14.01
C LYS A 225 29.22 15.92 -15.00
N GLN A 226 29.09 14.67 -14.54
CA GLN A 226 28.73 13.52 -15.39
C GLN A 226 27.22 13.29 -15.51
N LEU A 227 26.40 14.12 -14.86
CA LEU A 227 24.95 13.95 -14.85
C LEU A 227 24.39 14.18 -16.26
N THR A 228 23.68 13.17 -16.78
CA THR A 228 23.02 13.19 -18.09
C THR A 228 21.51 13.18 -17.97
N THR A 229 20.97 12.57 -16.91
CA THR A 229 19.53 12.46 -16.65
C THR A 229 19.22 12.93 -15.23
N CYS A 230 18.31 13.89 -15.10
CA CYS A 230 17.90 14.43 -13.81
C CYS A 230 16.37 14.55 -13.72
N ILE A 231 15.77 13.86 -12.73
CA ILE A 231 14.32 13.82 -12.48
C ILE A 231 14.07 14.35 -11.07
N ILE A 232 13.45 15.52 -10.96
CA ILE A 232 13.24 16.23 -9.71
C ILE A 232 11.74 16.40 -9.45
N ARG A 233 11.32 16.08 -8.23
CA ARG A 233 9.98 16.34 -7.70
C ARG A 233 10.07 17.32 -6.53
N ILE A 234 9.30 18.41 -6.54
CA ILE A 234 9.27 19.42 -5.47
C ILE A 234 8.02 19.25 -4.60
N SER A 235 8.18 19.37 -3.29
CA SER A 235 7.16 19.00 -2.30
C SER A 235 6.57 20.16 -1.48
N ASP A 236 7.30 21.24 -1.20
CA ASP A 236 6.81 22.32 -0.31
C ASP A 236 6.62 23.68 -1.01
N ARG A 237 5.76 24.52 -0.40
CA ARG A 237 5.34 25.88 -0.79
C ARG A 237 6.24 26.98 -0.24
N SER A 238 7.31 26.65 0.51
CA SER A 238 8.11 27.64 1.20
C SER A 238 8.74 28.64 0.21
N LYS A 239 8.82 29.91 0.63
CA LYS A 239 9.37 31.00 -0.18
C LYS A 239 10.80 30.66 -0.54
N SER A 240 11.08 30.60 -1.84
CA SER A 240 12.44 30.48 -2.33
C SER A 240 13.27 31.64 -1.77
N SER A 241 14.42 31.32 -1.20
CA SER A 241 15.41 32.28 -0.74
C SER A 241 15.90 33.15 -1.91
N SER A 242 16.35 34.37 -1.62
CA SER A 242 16.93 35.31 -2.60
C SER A 242 18.34 34.89 -3.08
N ILE A 243 18.74 33.63 -2.82
CA ILE A 243 20.09 33.15 -3.10
C ILE A 243 20.25 33.04 -4.62
N VAL A 244 21.19 33.81 -5.15
CA VAL A 244 21.64 33.70 -6.54
C VAL A 244 22.59 32.52 -6.59
N HIS A 245 22.13 31.40 -7.14
CA HIS A 245 23.00 30.28 -7.44
C HIS A 245 23.90 30.65 -8.62
N ASN A 246 25.20 30.37 -8.52
CA ASN A 246 26.11 30.51 -9.65
C ASN A 246 25.82 29.34 -10.62
N MET A 247 25.29 29.66 -11.79
CA MET A 247 24.80 28.68 -12.78
C MET A 247 25.70 28.59 -14.01
N ASP A 248 26.95 29.04 -13.90
CA ASP A 248 27.88 29.11 -15.03
C ASP A 248 28.42 27.72 -15.45
N ASP A 249 28.38 26.73 -14.54
CA ASP A 249 28.89 25.37 -14.75
C ASP A 249 27.77 24.29 -14.77
N LEU A 250 26.64 24.50 -15.45
CA LEU A 250 25.56 23.48 -15.51
C LEU A 250 26.06 22.13 -16.08
N PRO A 251 25.59 20.97 -15.56
CA PRO A 251 25.87 19.68 -16.19
C PRO A 251 25.24 19.58 -17.59
N ASN A 252 25.92 18.84 -18.48
CA ASN A 252 25.44 18.56 -19.84
C ASN A 252 24.32 17.51 -19.84
N LEU A 253 23.15 17.92 -19.39
CA LEU A 253 21.96 17.07 -19.34
C LEU A 253 21.42 16.77 -20.74
N LYS A 254 21.07 15.50 -20.96
CA LYS A 254 20.26 15.01 -22.08
C LYS A 254 18.78 14.89 -21.69
N CYS A 255 18.49 14.51 -20.45
CA CYS A 255 17.12 14.35 -19.97
C CYS A 255 16.89 15.14 -18.67
N PHE A 256 15.84 15.95 -18.66
CA PHE A 256 15.46 16.75 -17.50
C PHE A 256 13.96 16.67 -17.26
N SER A 257 13.56 16.30 -16.05
CA SER A 257 12.17 16.26 -15.63
C SER A 257 12.01 17.08 -14.36
N LEU A 258 11.20 18.12 -14.39
CA LEU A 258 10.86 18.94 -13.22
C LEU A 258 9.35 18.87 -12.96
N LYS A 259 8.97 18.25 -11.82
CA LYS A 259 7.58 18.18 -11.38
C LYS A 259 7.40 18.97 -10.08
N CYS A 260 6.77 20.13 -10.19
CA CYS A 260 6.41 20.99 -9.07
C CYS A 260 4.89 20.96 -8.87
N TYR A 261 4.44 20.28 -7.83
CA TYR A 261 3.01 20.24 -7.46
C TYR A 261 2.54 21.50 -6.71
N PRO A 262 3.35 22.15 -5.86
CA PRO A 262 3.03 23.45 -5.28
C PRO A 262 2.97 24.58 -6.32
N ARG A 263 2.21 25.65 -6.02
CA ARG A 263 2.21 26.88 -6.84
C ARG A 263 3.50 27.68 -6.62
N ILE A 264 4.15 28.12 -7.69
CA ILE A 264 5.41 28.88 -7.71
C ILE A 264 5.24 30.28 -8.29
N ASN A 265 5.93 31.28 -7.73
CA ASN A 265 5.85 32.67 -8.21
C ASN A 265 7.07 33.12 -9.05
N ASN A 266 8.17 32.38 -9.02
CA ASN A 266 9.46 32.82 -9.55
C ASN A 266 9.86 32.08 -10.84
N TYR A 267 8.87 31.75 -11.68
CA TYR A 267 9.12 31.03 -12.94
C TYR A 267 10.07 31.79 -13.86
N ASP A 268 9.79 33.07 -14.13
CA ASP A 268 10.60 33.89 -15.04
C ASP A 268 11.99 34.21 -14.44
N GLU A 269 12.12 34.24 -13.12
CA GLU A 269 13.38 34.56 -12.43
C GLU A 269 14.31 33.35 -12.25
N LYS A 270 13.76 32.15 -12.04
CA LYS A 270 14.53 30.96 -11.66
C LYS A 270 14.44 29.82 -12.67
N ILE A 271 13.23 29.45 -13.09
CA ILE A 271 13.03 28.28 -13.95
C ILE A 271 13.38 28.60 -15.41
N LEU A 272 12.90 29.71 -15.95
CA LEU A 272 13.13 30.05 -17.34
C LEU A 272 14.64 30.25 -17.65
N PRO A 273 15.42 31.00 -16.83
CA PRO A 273 16.85 31.14 -17.05
C PRO A 273 17.62 29.82 -16.90
N LEU A 274 17.18 28.92 -16.01
CA LEU A 274 17.72 27.56 -15.90
C LEU A 274 17.52 26.79 -17.19
N LEU A 275 16.30 26.80 -17.75
CA LEU A 275 15.97 26.10 -18.98
C LEU A 275 16.76 26.66 -20.18
N HIS A 276 16.92 27.99 -20.30
CA HIS A 276 17.73 28.61 -21.37
C HIS A 276 19.20 28.14 -21.38
N ARG A 277 19.72 27.67 -20.25
CA ARG A 277 21.10 27.17 -20.14
C ARG A 277 21.23 25.69 -20.56
N MET A 278 20.13 24.94 -20.67
CA MET A 278 20.12 23.50 -21.01
C MET A 278 20.07 23.24 -22.52
N LYS A 279 21.06 23.72 -23.28
CA LYS A 279 21.05 23.71 -24.76
C LYS A 279 21.09 22.32 -25.40
N TYR A 280 21.67 21.34 -24.72
CA TYR A 280 21.89 19.98 -25.23
C TYR A 280 20.78 18.99 -24.84
N LEU A 281 19.68 19.50 -24.28
CA LEU A 281 18.61 18.66 -23.79
C LEU A 281 17.89 17.97 -24.96
N GLU A 282 17.74 16.65 -24.83
CA GLU A 282 17.09 15.76 -25.78
C GLU A 282 15.64 15.47 -25.36
N THR A 283 15.38 15.38 -24.05
CA THR A 283 14.05 15.13 -23.48
C THR A 283 13.76 16.05 -22.31
N LEU A 284 12.60 16.71 -22.34
CA LEU A 284 12.12 17.61 -21.30
C LEU A 284 10.75 17.16 -20.79
N THR A 285 10.60 17.10 -19.46
CA THR A 285 9.29 16.90 -18.82
C THR A 285 9.02 17.99 -17.80
N LEU A 286 7.94 18.76 -17.98
CA LEU A 286 7.56 19.83 -17.06
C LEU A 286 6.16 19.62 -16.48
N TYR A 287 6.02 19.64 -15.16
CA TYR A 287 4.73 19.73 -14.50
C TYR A 287 4.77 20.91 -13.54
N LEU A 288 4.15 22.03 -13.89
CA LEU A 288 4.31 23.30 -13.21
C LEU A 288 2.97 23.98 -12.92
N HIS A 289 2.89 24.63 -11.76
CA HIS A 289 1.79 25.51 -11.36
C HIS A 289 2.35 26.89 -11.04
N ILE A 290 2.16 27.87 -11.92
CA ILE A 290 2.76 29.20 -11.84
C ILE A 290 1.69 30.19 -11.36
N LYS A 291 2.04 31.05 -10.42
CA LYS A 291 1.16 32.08 -9.86
C LYS A 291 1.82 33.46 -9.99
N ASN A 292 1.00 34.51 -10.05
CA ASN A 292 1.43 35.92 -10.06
C ASN A 292 2.36 36.28 -11.22
N ARG A 293 2.16 35.63 -12.37
CA ARG A 293 2.86 35.97 -13.62
C ARG A 293 2.04 36.98 -14.42
N ASN A 294 2.71 37.96 -15.02
CA ASN A 294 2.04 39.03 -15.77
C ASN A 294 1.32 38.57 -17.06
N ARG A 295 1.66 37.40 -17.61
CA ARG A 295 1.07 36.83 -18.84
C ARG A 295 0.90 35.31 -18.70
N PHE A 296 -0.11 34.75 -19.37
CA PHE A 296 -0.23 33.30 -19.50
C PHE A 296 0.94 32.73 -20.32
N ILE A 297 1.28 31.48 -20.04
CA ILE A 297 2.13 30.70 -20.93
C ILE A 297 1.22 30.13 -22.01
N ASP A 298 1.46 30.59 -23.24
CA ASP A 298 0.80 30.10 -24.45
C ASP A 298 1.82 29.40 -25.35
N ASN A 299 1.36 28.92 -26.51
CA ASN A 299 2.23 28.29 -27.49
C ASN A 299 3.34 29.24 -28.00
N SER A 300 3.08 30.54 -28.09
CA SER A 300 4.11 31.50 -28.52
C SER A 300 5.25 31.60 -27.50
N HIS A 301 4.92 31.59 -26.20
CA HIS A 301 5.90 31.53 -25.11
C HIS A 301 6.69 30.22 -25.17
N LEU A 302 6.03 29.08 -25.37
CA LEU A 302 6.74 27.79 -25.52
C LEU A 302 7.72 27.79 -26.70
N GLN A 303 7.30 28.30 -27.86
CA GLN A 303 8.14 28.36 -29.06
C GLN A 303 9.33 29.31 -28.86
N ASN A 304 9.08 30.54 -28.38
CA ASN A 304 10.08 31.60 -28.36
C ASN A 304 11.01 31.54 -27.13
N GLU A 305 10.52 31.05 -25.99
CA GLU A 305 11.27 31.08 -24.72
C GLU A 305 11.72 29.69 -24.26
N ILE A 306 11.19 28.59 -24.80
CA ILE A 306 11.67 27.24 -24.44
C ILE A 306 12.30 26.57 -25.64
N LEU A 307 11.53 26.32 -26.69
CA LEU A 307 11.96 25.52 -27.84
C LEU A 307 13.08 26.20 -28.64
N LEU A 308 13.06 27.53 -28.77
CA LEU A 308 14.13 28.30 -29.43
C LEU A 308 15.52 28.08 -28.79
N TYR A 309 15.57 27.85 -27.48
CA TYR A 309 16.82 27.68 -26.73
C TYR A 309 17.29 26.22 -26.64
N MET A 310 16.48 25.26 -27.10
CA MET A 310 16.74 23.81 -26.98
C MET A 310 16.69 23.12 -28.35
N PRO A 311 17.69 23.37 -29.22
CA PRO A 311 17.69 22.84 -30.59
C PRO A 311 17.78 21.31 -30.68
N CYS A 312 18.27 20.64 -29.62
CA CYS A 312 18.40 19.18 -29.57
C CYS A 312 17.14 18.45 -29.08
N LEU A 313 16.10 19.19 -28.68
CA LEU A 313 14.93 18.62 -28.01
C LEU A 313 14.05 17.85 -29.01
N HIS A 314 13.88 16.56 -28.78
CA HIS A 314 13.03 15.70 -29.62
C HIS A 314 11.75 15.25 -28.93
N SER A 315 11.71 15.31 -27.59
CA SER A 315 10.51 14.99 -26.80
C SER A 315 10.27 16.04 -25.72
N PHE A 316 9.06 16.58 -25.67
CA PHE A 316 8.69 17.62 -24.72
C PHE A 316 7.30 17.39 -24.11
N THR A 317 7.27 16.65 -23.01
CA THR A 317 6.02 16.38 -22.29
C THR A 317 5.76 17.46 -21.23
N PHE A 318 4.60 18.12 -21.25
CA PHE A 318 4.33 19.15 -20.24
C PHE A 318 2.88 19.26 -19.78
N TYR A 319 2.72 19.77 -18.56
CA TYR A 319 1.51 20.37 -18.01
C TYR A 319 1.93 21.65 -17.28
N ILE A 320 1.43 22.80 -17.72
CA ILE A 320 1.78 24.11 -17.16
C ILE A 320 0.48 24.87 -16.91
N SER A 321 0.16 25.07 -15.64
CA SER A 321 -0.95 25.92 -15.20
C SER A 321 -0.41 27.29 -14.80
N THR A 322 -1.03 28.37 -15.26
CA THR A 322 -0.70 29.76 -14.89
C THR A 322 -1.94 30.42 -14.28
N SER A 323 -1.83 30.92 -13.05
CA SER A 323 -2.89 31.66 -12.35
C SER A 323 -2.48 33.12 -12.10
N ASP A 324 -3.44 34.02 -12.23
CA ASP A 324 -3.33 35.39 -11.72
C ASP A 324 -4.24 35.57 -10.51
N ASP A 325 -3.61 35.80 -9.37
CA ASP A 325 -4.30 36.03 -8.10
C ASP A 325 -4.31 37.53 -7.74
N THR A 326 -3.70 38.40 -8.56
CA THR A 326 -3.34 39.78 -8.20
C THR A 326 -3.91 40.87 -9.11
N ASN A 327 -4.26 40.61 -10.39
CA ASN A 327 -4.65 41.68 -11.31
C ASN A 327 -5.85 41.39 -12.23
N ASP A 328 -6.58 42.47 -12.55
CA ASP A 328 -7.71 42.52 -13.49
C ASP A 328 -7.33 42.30 -14.97
N LEU A 329 -6.09 41.89 -15.27
CA LEU A 329 -5.49 41.85 -16.61
C LEU A 329 -6.11 40.79 -17.53
N PHE A 330 -6.67 39.72 -16.97
CA PHE A 330 -7.17 38.56 -17.76
C PHE A 330 -8.67 38.60 -18.07
N ARG A 331 -9.33 39.73 -17.83
CA ARG A 331 -10.77 39.93 -18.08
C ARG A 331 -11.19 39.75 -19.55
N TYR A 332 -10.28 39.91 -20.52
CA TYR A 332 -10.64 40.08 -21.92
C TYR A 332 -10.12 39.03 -22.91
N VAL A 333 -9.48 37.94 -22.47
CA VAL A 333 -9.06 36.88 -23.42
C VAL A 333 -10.30 36.15 -23.96
N PRO A 334 -10.65 36.27 -25.26
CA PRO A 334 -11.83 35.63 -25.83
C PRO A 334 -11.60 34.12 -26.00
N SER A 335 -12.66 33.32 -25.82
CA SER A 335 -12.60 31.85 -25.90
C SER A 335 -12.05 31.32 -27.24
N GLN A 336 -12.23 32.11 -28.30
CA GLN A 336 -11.88 31.75 -29.69
C GLN A 336 -10.38 31.90 -30.00
N ASP A 337 -9.65 32.76 -29.28
CA ASP A 337 -8.19 32.88 -29.43
C ASP A 337 -7.46 31.73 -28.71
N ILE A 338 -8.12 31.04 -27.78
CA ILE A 338 -7.56 29.92 -27.00
C ILE A 338 -7.47 28.64 -27.84
N GLN A 339 -8.46 28.36 -28.68
CA GLN A 339 -8.36 27.26 -29.66
C GLN A 339 -7.27 27.52 -30.70
N ARG A 340 -6.90 28.78 -30.94
CA ARG A 340 -5.75 29.16 -31.79
C ARG A 340 -4.40 29.02 -31.07
N ILE A 341 -4.37 28.99 -29.73
CA ILE A 341 -3.16 28.62 -28.96
C ILE A 341 -2.87 27.11 -29.13
N ALA A 342 -3.92 26.29 -29.27
CA ALA A 342 -3.82 24.86 -29.58
C ALA A 342 -3.56 24.63 -31.08
N THR A 343 -2.37 24.98 -31.55
CA THR A 343 -1.92 24.67 -32.91
C THR A 343 -0.94 23.51 -32.92
N ASN A 344 -0.99 22.70 -33.98
CA ASN A 344 0.03 21.69 -34.33
C ASN A 344 1.41 22.37 -34.44
N SER A 345 2.15 22.44 -33.34
CA SER A 345 3.61 22.55 -33.41
C SER A 345 4.13 21.21 -33.93
N GLY A 346 4.98 21.22 -34.97
CA GLY A 346 5.39 20.03 -35.72
C GLY A 346 6.07 18.88 -34.94
N HIS A 347 6.10 18.92 -33.60
CA HIS A 347 6.69 17.89 -32.74
C HIS A 347 5.68 17.23 -31.78
N GLU A 348 4.67 17.93 -31.24
CA GLU A 348 3.63 17.35 -30.36
C GLU A 348 2.31 18.15 -30.43
N GLN A 349 1.16 17.47 -30.27
CA GLN A 349 -0.14 18.15 -30.16
C GLN A 349 -0.25 18.86 -28.80
N CYS A 350 -0.44 20.17 -28.81
CA CYS A 350 -0.59 20.98 -27.59
C CYS A 350 -2.06 21.37 -27.39
N MET A 351 -2.53 21.27 -26.15
CA MET A 351 -3.89 21.67 -25.75
C MET A 351 -3.85 22.75 -24.69
N ALA A 352 -4.82 23.66 -24.75
CA ALA A 352 -5.03 24.72 -23.76
C ALA A 352 -6.42 24.61 -23.15
N ASN A 353 -6.52 24.80 -21.84
CA ASN A 353 -7.75 24.91 -21.07
C ASN A 353 -7.71 26.20 -20.25
N ILE A 354 -8.77 27.00 -20.25
CA ILE A 354 -8.85 28.21 -19.43
C ILE A 354 -10.10 28.17 -18.56
N ILE A 355 -9.89 28.42 -17.29
CA ILE A 355 -10.92 28.54 -16.25
C ILE A 355 -10.94 29.99 -15.78
N LYS A 356 -12.11 30.63 -15.84
CA LYS A 356 -12.32 31.97 -15.28
C LYS A 356 -13.18 31.88 -14.03
N TYR A 357 -12.70 32.40 -12.90
CA TYR A 357 -13.42 32.42 -11.63
C TYR A 357 -14.17 33.74 -11.48
N ASN A 358 -15.51 33.68 -11.37
CA ASN A 358 -16.36 34.88 -11.31
C ASN A 358 -16.33 35.60 -9.95
N SER A 359 -16.12 34.88 -8.85
CA SER A 359 -16.20 35.43 -7.48
C SER A 359 -14.97 36.23 -7.05
N ASN A 360 -13.78 35.83 -7.50
CA ASN A 360 -12.50 36.43 -7.10
C ASN A 360 -11.76 37.16 -8.23
N ARG A 361 -12.34 37.27 -9.44
CA ARG A 361 -11.68 37.84 -10.64
C ARG A 361 -10.35 37.16 -11.00
N GLN A 362 -10.20 35.88 -10.65
CA GLN A 362 -9.01 35.09 -10.94
C GLN A 362 -9.21 34.28 -12.23
N ALA A 363 -8.17 34.05 -13.00
CA ALA A 363 -8.19 33.17 -14.17
C ALA A 363 -7.01 32.22 -14.12
N VAL A 364 -7.25 30.96 -14.49
CA VAL A 364 -6.24 29.91 -14.61
C VAL A 364 -6.21 29.47 -16.07
N CYS A 365 -5.02 29.45 -16.65
CA CYS A 365 -4.77 28.90 -17.98
C CYS A 365 -3.82 27.72 -17.86
N SER A 366 -4.29 26.53 -18.23
CA SER A 366 -3.54 25.29 -18.22
C SER A 366 -3.25 24.84 -19.65
N ILE A 367 -1.99 24.64 -19.98
CA ILE A 367 -1.57 24.05 -21.26
C ILE A 367 -0.88 22.71 -21.01
N PHE A 368 -1.09 21.74 -21.89
CA PHE A 368 -0.47 20.43 -21.78
C PHE A 368 -0.26 19.75 -23.13
N SER A 369 0.72 18.84 -23.19
CA SER A 369 0.98 18.03 -24.38
C SER A 369 0.12 16.76 -24.44
N LEU A 370 -0.12 16.28 -25.65
CA LEU A 370 -0.79 15.01 -25.94
C LEU A 370 0.17 14.01 -26.63
N PRO A 371 0.15 12.72 -26.26
CA PRO A 371 -0.69 12.11 -25.23
C PRO A 371 -0.32 12.60 -23.82
N PHE A 372 -1.31 12.75 -22.94
CA PHE A 372 -1.07 13.21 -21.58
C PHE A 372 -0.49 12.07 -20.72
N LEU A 373 0.77 12.20 -20.28
CA LEU A 373 1.54 11.13 -19.62
C LEU A 373 1.64 11.27 -18.09
N PHE A 374 0.87 12.16 -17.47
CA PHE A 374 0.89 12.35 -16.00
C PHE A 374 -0.27 11.63 -15.32
N ASP A 375 -0.07 11.26 -14.04
CA ASP A 375 -1.09 10.63 -13.19
C ASP A 375 -2.13 11.61 -12.64
N CYS A 376 -1.84 12.91 -12.76
CA CYS A 376 -2.54 13.99 -12.09
C CYS A 376 -2.89 15.09 -13.09
N LEU A 377 -4.18 15.31 -13.34
CA LEU A 377 -4.67 16.40 -14.17
C LEU A 377 -5.46 17.38 -13.31
N GLN A 378 -5.05 18.65 -13.34
CA GLN A 378 -5.61 19.69 -12.49
C GLN A 378 -6.30 20.77 -13.32
N ASP A 379 -7.09 21.60 -12.64
CA ASP A 379 -7.71 22.80 -13.21
C ASP A 379 -8.46 22.49 -14.52
N ILE A 380 -9.35 21.49 -14.49
CA ILE A 380 -10.25 21.18 -15.61
C ILE A 380 -11.60 21.85 -15.43
N GLY A 381 -11.96 22.73 -16.37
CA GLY A 381 -13.27 23.37 -16.42
C GLY A 381 -14.34 22.52 -17.12
N ASN A 382 -15.46 23.15 -17.45
CA ASN A 382 -16.59 22.55 -18.18
C ASN A 382 -16.26 22.03 -19.58
N ILE A 383 -15.10 22.39 -20.12
CA ILE A 383 -14.66 21.98 -21.45
C ILE A 383 -13.25 21.39 -21.32
N PHE A 384 -13.08 20.17 -21.80
CA PHE A 384 -11.79 19.49 -21.98
C PHE A 384 -11.83 18.74 -23.33
N PRO A 385 -10.74 18.17 -23.87
CA PRO A 385 -10.78 17.48 -25.18
C PRO A 385 -11.45 16.10 -25.11
N ASP A 386 -12.06 15.67 -26.22
CA ASP A 386 -12.55 14.30 -26.40
C ASP A 386 -11.38 13.35 -26.65
N THR A 387 -10.66 13.02 -25.59
CA THR A 387 -9.54 12.08 -25.61
C THR A 387 -9.53 11.23 -24.34
N VAL A 388 -8.89 10.07 -24.43
CA VAL A 388 -8.77 9.15 -23.29
C VAL A 388 -7.47 9.42 -22.55
N PHE A 389 -7.58 9.88 -21.32
CA PHE A 389 -6.48 10.13 -20.41
C PHE A 389 -6.08 8.84 -19.68
N LYS A 390 -5.37 7.95 -20.39
CA LYS A 390 -5.05 6.59 -19.95
C LYS A 390 -4.29 6.50 -18.62
N TYR A 391 -3.51 7.51 -18.28
CA TYR A 391 -2.63 7.50 -17.10
C TYR A 391 -3.19 8.30 -15.91
N VAL A 392 -4.23 9.11 -16.12
CA VAL A 392 -4.75 10.00 -15.08
C VAL A 392 -5.56 9.20 -14.07
N THR A 393 -5.10 9.25 -12.83
CA THR A 393 -5.76 8.62 -11.66
C THR A 393 -6.30 9.67 -10.69
N LYS A 394 -5.79 10.91 -10.74
CA LYS A 394 -6.21 12.02 -9.87
C LYS A 394 -6.67 13.20 -10.74
N LEU A 395 -7.89 13.66 -10.52
CA LEU A 395 -8.51 14.73 -11.32
C LEU A 395 -9.05 15.85 -10.43
N TRP A 396 -8.71 17.10 -10.76
CA TRP A 396 -9.32 18.28 -10.16
C TRP A 396 -10.18 19.00 -11.20
N ILE A 397 -11.47 19.07 -10.95
CA ILE A 397 -12.44 19.80 -11.76
C ILE A 397 -12.91 21.05 -11.03
N VAL A 398 -13.13 22.11 -11.80
CA VAL A 398 -13.59 23.41 -11.33
C VAL A 398 -14.90 23.76 -12.04
N ASP A 399 -15.97 23.78 -11.24
CA ASP A 399 -17.31 24.22 -11.61
C ASP A 399 -17.32 25.76 -11.74
N VAL A 400 -17.09 26.21 -12.98
CA VAL A 400 -17.30 27.62 -13.40
C VAL A 400 -18.74 27.83 -13.82
N MET A 401 -19.31 26.83 -14.50
CA MET A 401 -20.74 26.69 -14.79
C MET A 401 -21.22 25.36 -14.22
N SER A 402 -22.46 25.29 -13.73
CA SER A 402 -22.99 24.06 -13.15
C SER A 402 -22.79 22.88 -14.10
N PHE A 403 -22.12 21.83 -13.63
CA PHE A 403 -21.94 20.62 -14.43
C PHE A 403 -23.29 19.93 -14.61
N ASN A 404 -23.58 19.47 -15.82
CA ASN A 404 -24.73 18.63 -16.09
C ASN A 404 -24.33 17.14 -16.01
N HIS A 405 -25.33 16.26 -15.95
CA HIS A 405 -25.11 14.81 -15.91
C HIS A 405 -24.23 14.30 -17.08
N GLU A 406 -24.41 14.88 -18.28
CA GLU A 406 -23.62 14.54 -19.48
C GLU A 406 -22.12 14.81 -19.31
N PHE A 407 -21.75 15.88 -18.59
CA PHE A 407 -20.36 16.16 -18.24
C PHE A 407 -19.75 15.02 -17.42
N PHE A 408 -20.48 14.49 -16.43
CA PHE A 408 -19.99 13.38 -15.61
C PHE A 408 -19.89 12.06 -16.37
N ILE A 409 -20.78 11.80 -17.34
CA ILE A 409 -20.62 10.69 -18.29
C ILE A 409 -19.29 10.82 -19.03
N ARG A 410 -18.99 12.02 -19.55
CA ARG A 410 -17.76 12.30 -20.27
C ARG A 410 -16.51 12.12 -19.41
N ILE A 411 -16.58 12.50 -18.12
CA ILE A 411 -15.50 12.25 -17.16
C ILE A 411 -15.27 10.73 -17.01
N SER A 412 -16.31 9.95 -16.74
CA SER A 412 -16.19 8.49 -16.61
C SER A 412 -15.58 7.82 -17.86
N GLN A 413 -15.94 8.29 -19.05
CA GLN A 413 -15.41 7.77 -20.32
C GLN A 413 -13.96 8.18 -20.60
N SER A 414 -13.59 9.41 -20.25
CA SER A 414 -12.27 9.98 -20.57
C SER A 414 -11.20 9.58 -19.55
N PHE A 415 -11.59 9.20 -18.33
CA PHE A 415 -10.71 8.88 -17.20
C PHE A 415 -10.97 7.46 -16.67
N PRO A 416 -10.58 6.40 -17.40
CA PRO A 416 -10.95 5.02 -17.07
C PRO A 416 -10.33 4.49 -15.77
N LEU A 417 -9.19 5.05 -15.32
CA LEU A 417 -8.48 4.65 -14.10
C LEU A 417 -8.63 5.68 -12.96
N LEU A 418 -9.69 6.49 -12.98
CA LEU A 418 -9.90 7.54 -11.99
C LEU A 418 -10.05 6.96 -10.58
N ASP A 419 -9.08 7.27 -9.72
CA ASP A 419 -8.98 6.88 -8.31
C ASP A 419 -9.43 8.00 -7.37
N LYS A 420 -9.05 9.26 -7.67
CA LYS A 420 -9.35 10.43 -6.84
C LYS A 420 -9.96 11.55 -7.65
N LEU A 421 -11.10 12.06 -7.19
CA LEU A 421 -11.78 13.19 -7.81
C LEU A 421 -11.94 14.34 -6.82
N HIS A 422 -11.47 15.50 -7.22
CA HIS A 422 -11.64 16.77 -6.52
C HIS A 422 -12.58 17.67 -7.32
N VAL A 423 -13.68 18.10 -6.70
CA VAL A 423 -14.67 18.99 -7.30
C VAL A 423 -14.71 20.29 -6.50
N THR A 424 -14.49 21.41 -7.17
CA THR A 424 -14.56 22.74 -6.56
C THR A 424 -15.49 23.64 -7.36
N SER A 425 -16.31 24.50 -6.75
CA SER A 425 -17.06 25.54 -7.48
C SER A 425 -16.57 26.93 -7.13
N SER A 426 -16.71 27.82 -8.12
CA SER A 426 -16.39 29.24 -8.01
C SER A 426 -17.53 30.10 -7.47
N LYS A 427 -18.75 29.57 -7.29
CA LYS A 427 -19.90 30.32 -6.75
C LYS A 427 -20.04 30.13 -5.22
N LEU A 428 -19.87 31.22 -4.46
CA LEU A 428 -20.57 31.39 -3.19
C LEU A 428 -22.04 31.70 -3.51
N GLN A 429 -22.96 30.81 -3.17
CA GLN A 429 -24.38 31.11 -3.38
C GLN A 429 -24.88 32.17 -2.40
N LEU A 430 -25.45 33.23 -2.97
CA LEU A 430 -26.49 34.04 -2.34
C LEU A 430 -27.82 33.29 -2.51
N SER A 431 -28.46 33.00 -1.36
CA SER A 431 -29.85 32.52 -1.17
C SER A 431 -30.33 31.34 -2.03
N TYR A 432 -30.44 30.17 -1.39
CA TYR A 432 -31.17 28.99 -1.89
C TYR A 432 -32.68 29.17 -1.66
N ASN A 433 -33.50 28.89 -2.68
CA ASN A 433 -34.95 28.69 -2.52
C ASN A 433 -35.21 27.22 -2.13
N MET A 434 -35.93 27.01 -1.04
CA MET A 434 -36.23 25.68 -0.44
C MET A 434 -37.20 24.83 -1.28
N ASP A 435 -37.75 25.36 -2.37
CA ASP A 435 -38.86 24.75 -3.11
C ASP A 435 -38.45 24.01 -4.41
N ALA A 436 -37.15 23.91 -4.73
CA ALA A 436 -36.69 23.27 -5.97
C ALA A 436 -36.49 21.74 -5.88
N PHE A 437 -36.73 21.11 -4.72
CA PHE A 437 -36.68 19.65 -4.58
C PHE A 437 -37.96 18.94 -5.05
N SER A 438 -38.87 19.66 -5.72
CA SER A 438 -40.07 19.12 -6.35
C SER A 438 -40.13 19.54 -7.82
N SER A 439 -39.28 18.92 -8.64
CA SER A 439 -39.66 18.65 -10.02
C SER A 439 -39.18 17.27 -10.38
N ASP A 440 -40.13 16.34 -10.40
CA ASP A 440 -40.10 15.13 -11.21
C ASP A 440 -39.71 15.52 -12.64
N ASN A 441 -38.43 15.49 -12.95
CA ASN A 441 -37.97 15.26 -14.31
C ASN A 441 -37.52 13.81 -14.35
N SER A 442 -38.49 12.96 -14.64
CA SER A 442 -38.39 11.56 -15.02
C SER A 442 -37.61 11.38 -16.33
N GLN A 443 -36.38 11.87 -16.39
CA GLN A 443 -35.41 11.42 -17.36
C GLN A 443 -34.59 10.31 -16.70
N SER A 444 -34.79 9.09 -17.20
CA SER A 444 -33.96 7.92 -16.92
C SER A 444 -32.55 8.20 -17.42
N TYR A 445 -31.72 8.83 -16.60
CA TYR A 445 -30.31 9.00 -16.88
C TYR A 445 -29.59 7.65 -16.74
N SER A 446 -28.61 7.40 -17.62
CA SER A 446 -27.77 6.22 -17.49
C SER A 446 -26.85 6.38 -16.28
N ILE A 447 -26.90 5.43 -15.34
CA ILE A 447 -26.03 5.45 -14.15
C ILE A 447 -24.55 5.53 -14.57
N VAL A 448 -23.87 6.60 -14.16
CA VAL A 448 -22.44 6.81 -14.43
C VAL A 448 -21.62 5.93 -13.52
N LYS A 449 -20.72 5.11 -14.08
CA LYS A 449 -19.91 4.16 -13.30
C LYS A 449 -18.51 4.71 -13.06
N TYR A 450 -18.10 4.67 -11.80
CA TYR A 450 -16.76 5.03 -11.35
C TYR A 450 -16.16 3.85 -10.56
N PRO A 451 -15.76 2.76 -11.25
CA PRO A 451 -15.41 1.49 -10.61
C PRO A 451 -14.14 1.57 -9.74
N HIS A 452 -13.27 2.54 -9.97
CA HIS A 452 -11.99 2.69 -9.29
C HIS A 452 -11.93 3.89 -8.34
N LEU A 453 -12.99 4.70 -8.25
CA LEU A 453 -12.98 5.92 -7.45
C LEU A 453 -12.97 5.57 -5.95
N THR A 454 -11.86 5.85 -5.28
CA THR A 454 -11.70 5.61 -3.83
C THR A 454 -11.88 6.87 -2.98
N ALA A 455 -11.60 8.04 -3.54
CA ALA A 455 -11.68 9.32 -2.83
C ALA A 455 -12.45 10.38 -3.64
N LEU A 456 -13.47 10.97 -3.01
CA LEU A 456 -14.23 12.09 -3.56
C LEU A 456 -14.14 13.29 -2.60
N HIS A 457 -13.56 14.38 -3.08
CA HIS A 457 -13.37 15.61 -2.33
C HIS A 457 -14.19 16.71 -3.00
N VAL A 458 -15.26 17.15 -2.35
CA VAL A 458 -16.14 18.22 -2.84
C VAL A 458 -16.02 19.42 -1.91
N MET A 459 -15.37 20.48 -2.38
CA MET A 459 -15.11 21.69 -1.59
C MET A 459 -15.72 22.91 -2.27
N ASN A 460 -16.57 23.67 -1.57
CA ASN A 460 -17.24 24.85 -2.11
C ASN A 460 -17.97 24.57 -3.44
N ALA A 461 -18.50 23.36 -3.65
CA ALA A 461 -19.14 22.98 -4.91
C ALA A 461 -20.67 23.14 -4.87
N ASN A 462 -21.31 23.23 -6.04
CA ASN A 462 -22.77 23.20 -6.13
C ASN A 462 -23.34 21.89 -5.55
N ILE A 463 -24.46 21.99 -4.83
CA ILE A 463 -25.21 20.88 -4.26
C ILE A 463 -25.62 19.87 -5.33
N ASP A 464 -25.90 20.31 -6.55
CA ASP A 464 -26.21 19.42 -7.69
C ASP A 464 -25.06 18.45 -7.98
N ASN A 465 -23.80 18.89 -7.85
CA ASN A 465 -22.62 18.04 -8.04
C ASN A 465 -22.49 17.01 -6.91
N ILE A 466 -22.87 17.38 -5.68
CA ILE A 466 -22.87 16.45 -4.55
C ILE A 466 -23.95 15.40 -4.76
N GLU A 467 -25.14 15.82 -5.18
CA GLU A 467 -26.25 14.91 -5.47
C GLU A 467 -25.89 13.93 -6.61
N GLU A 468 -25.18 14.39 -7.64
CA GLU A 468 -24.73 13.53 -8.75
C GLU A 468 -24.00 12.27 -8.27
N PHE A 469 -23.05 12.41 -7.34
CA PHE A 469 -22.26 11.28 -6.85
C PHE A 469 -22.94 10.50 -5.73
N LEU A 470 -23.71 11.18 -4.86
CA LEU A 470 -24.36 10.51 -3.74
C LEU A 470 -25.63 9.79 -4.16
N ASN A 471 -26.33 10.25 -5.20
CA ASN A 471 -27.56 9.61 -5.67
C ASN A 471 -27.26 8.35 -6.49
N GLU A 472 -27.68 7.20 -5.98
CA GLU A 472 -27.49 5.89 -6.60
C GLU A 472 -28.15 5.73 -7.98
N THR A 473 -29.14 6.57 -8.31
CA THR A 473 -29.78 6.60 -9.62
C THR A 473 -28.96 7.37 -10.65
N LYS A 474 -27.99 8.19 -10.22
CA LYS A 474 -27.13 9.02 -11.07
C LYS A 474 -25.72 8.44 -11.18
N ALA A 475 -25.13 7.96 -10.08
CA ALA A 475 -23.77 7.42 -10.06
C ALA A 475 -23.63 6.11 -9.27
N TYR A 476 -22.69 5.27 -9.73
CA TYR A 476 -22.24 4.06 -9.06
C TYR A 476 -20.76 4.16 -8.72
N VAL A 477 -20.45 4.28 -7.43
CA VAL A 477 -19.11 4.55 -6.87
C VAL A 477 -18.70 3.47 -5.84
N PRO A 478 -18.53 2.20 -6.24
CA PRO A 478 -18.44 1.06 -5.32
C PRO A 478 -17.20 1.04 -4.41
N CYS A 479 -16.14 1.74 -4.80
CA CYS A 479 -14.86 1.75 -4.07
C CYS A 479 -14.67 3.00 -3.20
N LEU A 480 -15.68 3.88 -3.11
CA LEU A 480 -15.57 5.14 -2.38
C LEU A 480 -15.39 4.87 -0.89
N THR A 481 -14.22 5.23 -0.37
CA THR A 481 -13.84 5.03 1.05
C THR A 481 -13.54 6.36 1.75
N VAL A 482 -13.20 7.39 0.98
CA VAL A 482 -12.89 8.73 1.50
C VAL A 482 -13.85 9.74 0.87
N LEU A 483 -14.70 10.34 1.71
CA LEU A 483 -15.63 11.39 1.31
C LEU A 483 -15.35 12.66 2.10
N ILE A 484 -14.93 13.73 1.42
CA ILE A 484 -14.69 15.04 2.04
C ILE A 484 -15.69 16.03 1.46
N ILE A 485 -16.72 16.38 2.23
CA ILE A 485 -17.80 17.30 1.83
C ILE A 485 -18.14 18.22 3.01
N ASN A 486 -18.62 19.43 2.73
CA ASN A 486 -19.19 20.31 3.76
C ASN A 486 -20.41 19.64 4.42
N TYR A 487 -20.41 19.56 5.75
CA TYR A 487 -21.48 18.93 6.52
C TYR A 487 -22.87 19.49 6.23
N LYS A 488 -23.01 20.81 6.00
CA LYS A 488 -24.31 21.43 5.72
C LYS A 488 -24.89 20.96 4.39
N ASP A 489 -24.06 20.89 3.36
CA ASP A 489 -24.47 20.47 2.02
C ASP A 489 -24.77 18.97 1.99
N LEU A 490 -23.97 18.17 2.69
CA LEU A 490 -24.23 16.74 2.88
C LEU A 490 -25.58 16.50 3.58
N LYS A 491 -25.85 17.24 4.66
CA LYS A 491 -27.11 17.16 5.41
C LYS A 491 -28.30 17.57 4.54
N LEU A 492 -28.14 18.55 3.65
CA LEU A 492 -29.18 18.97 2.73
C LEU A 492 -29.48 17.92 1.67
N VAL A 493 -28.45 17.43 0.95
CA VAL A 493 -28.58 16.43 -0.13
C VAL A 493 -29.21 15.13 0.37
N THR A 494 -28.81 14.71 1.57
CA THR A 494 -29.29 13.48 2.20
C THR A 494 -30.62 13.65 2.94
N LYS A 495 -31.21 14.86 2.96
CA LYS A 495 -32.38 15.22 3.78
C LYS A 495 -32.22 14.76 5.24
N ASN A 496 -31.20 15.25 5.93
CA ASN A 496 -30.83 14.80 7.28
C ASN A 496 -30.58 13.29 7.36
N PHE A 497 -29.90 12.71 6.36
CA PHE A 497 -29.61 11.27 6.28
C PHE A 497 -30.85 10.38 6.21
N THR A 498 -31.99 10.90 5.76
CA THR A 498 -33.24 10.13 5.61
C THR A 498 -33.54 9.75 4.16
N ARG A 499 -32.81 10.30 3.19
CA ARG A 499 -33.02 10.04 1.75
C ARG A 499 -32.37 8.72 1.33
N GLU A 500 -33.20 7.70 1.06
CA GLU A 500 -32.74 6.35 0.68
C GLU A 500 -31.83 6.34 -0.56
N GLU A 501 -32.14 7.12 -1.60
CA GLU A 501 -31.37 7.21 -2.85
C GLU A 501 -29.91 7.64 -2.63
N THR A 502 -29.64 8.37 -1.55
CA THR A 502 -28.28 8.82 -1.22
C THR A 502 -27.51 7.84 -0.37
N ARG A 503 -28.19 6.85 0.21
CA ARG A 503 -27.68 6.02 1.30
C ARG A 503 -26.60 5.05 0.84
N ARG A 504 -26.76 4.40 -0.33
CA ARG A 504 -25.78 3.42 -0.83
C ARG A 504 -24.40 4.02 -1.08
N ASN A 505 -24.32 5.25 -1.57
CA ASN A 505 -23.05 5.92 -1.86
C ASN A 505 -22.57 6.83 -0.70
N SER A 506 -23.45 7.22 0.24
CA SER A 506 -23.07 7.99 1.45
C SER A 506 -22.63 7.13 2.62
N ASP A 507 -23.02 5.86 2.64
CA ASP A 507 -22.51 4.88 3.58
C ASP A 507 -21.05 4.58 3.19
N ALA A 508 -20.09 5.26 3.83
CA ALA A 508 -18.65 4.98 3.71
C ALA A 508 -18.27 3.55 4.17
N GLU A 509 -19.25 2.74 4.57
CA GLU A 509 -19.17 1.29 4.51
C GLU A 509 -19.29 0.85 3.05
N CYS A 510 -18.21 1.05 2.30
CA CYS A 510 -17.92 0.33 1.07
C CYS A 510 -18.43 -1.11 1.22
N GLU A 511 -19.11 -1.64 0.18
CA GLU A 511 -19.64 -3.00 0.10
C GLU A 511 -18.58 -4.12 0.19
N ARG A 512 -17.40 -3.85 0.78
CA ARG A 512 -16.69 -4.85 1.56
C ARG A 512 -17.35 -4.90 2.92
N GLN A 513 -18.23 -5.87 3.17
CA GLN A 513 -18.51 -6.28 4.54
C GLN A 513 -17.16 -6.51 5.24
N THR A 514 -16.74 -5.60 6.12
CA THR A 514 -15.51 -5.76 6.91
C THR A 514 -15.81 -6.77 8.00
N SER A 515 -15.86 -8.03 7.61
CA SER A 515 -15.91 -9.13 8.58
C SER A 515 -14.60 -9.15 9.35
N ILE A 516 -14.67 -9.20 10.67
CA ILE A 516 -13.50 -9.29 11.55
C ILE A 516 -13.20 -10.78 11.77
N TYR A 517 -11.93 -11.17 11.67
CA TYR A 517 -11.50 -12.52 12.02
C TYR A 517 -10.84 -12.53 13.39
N SER A 518 -11.12 -13.56 14.20
CA SER A 518 -10.33 -13.82 15.40
C SER A 518 -8.94 -14.35 15.02
N PRO A 519 -7.97 -14.28 15.95
CA PRO A 519 -6.81 -15.16 15.91
C PRO A 519 -7.23 -16.63 15.80
N VAL A 520 -6.31 -17.44 15.29
CA VAL A 520 -6.49 -18.89 15.18
C VAL A 520 -6.41 -19.52 16.57
N PHE A 521 -7.24 -20.52 16.82
CA PHE A 521 -7.16 -21.36 18.00
C PHE A 521 -7.30 -22.83 17.60
N TYR A 522 -6.80 -23.71 18.46
CA TYR A 522 -6.75 -25.15 18.20
C TYR A 522 -7.59 -25.92 19.22
N SER A 523 -8.11 -27.08 18.82
CA SER A 523 -8.74 -27.98 19.79
C SER A 523 -7.72 -28.60 20.76
N SER A 524 -6.45 -28.67 20.33
CA SER A 524 -5.32 -29.23 21.08
C SER A 524 -4.00 -29.04 20.31
N SER A 525 -2.84 -29.45 20.87
CA SER A 525 -1.53 -29.32 20.21
C SER A 525 -1.46 -29.98 18.83
N ASN A 526 -2.23 -31.05 18.62
CA ASN A 526 -2.30 -31.81 17.37
C ASN A 526 -3.75 -31.84 16.81
N GLY A 527 -4.53 -30.80 17.13
CA GLY A 527 -5.97 -30.76 16.93
C GLY A 527 -6.45 -29.96 15.72
N TYR A 528 -7.77 -29.77 15.62
CA TYR A 528 -8.39 -28.96 14.57
C TYR A 528 -7.94 -27.51 14.67
N LYS A 529 -7.58 -26.91 13.53
CA LYS A 529 -7.29 -25.47 13.40
C LYS A 529 -8.58 -24.70 13.10
N MET A 530 -8.90 -23.70 13.91
CA MET A 530 -10.20 -23.01 13.86
C MET A 530 -10.03 -21.50 14.05
N ARG A 531 -11.02 -20.72 13.59
CA ARG A 531 -11.15 -19.29 13.91
C ARG A 531 -12.61 -18.84 13.83
N LEU A 532 -12.89 -17.62 14.28
CA LEU A 532 -14.21 -16.99 14.17
C LEU A 532 -14.21 -15.89 13.11
N ARG A 533 -15.39 -15.62 12.55
CA ARG A 533 -15.67 -14.51 11.64
C ARG A 533 -16.90 -13.76 12.12
N LEU A 534 -16.75 -12.48 12.40
CA LEU A 534 -17.77 -11.59 12.96
C LEU A 534 -18.17 -10.52 11.96
N TYR A 535 -19.48 -10.26 11.83
CA TYR A 535 -20.03 -9.12 11.09
C TYR A 535 -20.81 -8.24 12.06
N LEU A 536 -20.24 -7.07 12.39
CA LEU A 536 -20.87 -6.13 13.30
C LEU A 536 -22.19 -5.58 12.75
N ALA A 537 -22.30 -5.39 11.44
CA ALA A 537 -23.53 -4.94 10.78
C ALA A 537 -24.37 -6.08 10.18
N GLY A 538 -24.09 -7.34 10.55
CA GLY A 538 -24.82 -8.52 10.09
C GLY A 538 -24.52 -8.98 8.67
N ASP A 539 -24.91 -10.22 8.39
CA ASP A 539 -24.68 -10.93 7.13
C ASP A 539 -25.97 -11.55 6.56
N GLY A 540 -26.05 -11.62 5.23
CA GLY A 540 -27.21 -12.16 4.51
C GLY A 540 -28.54 -11.50 4.91
N ASN A 541 -29.52 -12.33 5.30
CA ASN A 541 -30.86 -11.88 5.72
C ASN A 541 -30.91 -11.24 7.12
N ALA A 542 -29.78 -11.17 7.83
CA ALA A 542 -29.62 -10.53 9.13
C ALA A 542 -28.91 -9.18 9.05
N ARG A 543 -28.51 -8.76 7.85
CA ARG A 543 -27.83 -7.48 7.59
C ARG A 543 -28.62 -6.30 8.17
N ARG A 544 -27.91 -5.40 8.85
CA ARG A 544 -28.39 -4.19 9.52
C ARG A 544 -29.45 -4.40 10.61
N THR A 545 -29.71 -5.66 10.99
CA THR A 545 -30.67 -5.98 12.06
C THR A 545 -30.01 -6.71 13.22
N HIS A 546 -28.98 -7.52 12.95
CA HIS A 546 -28.26 -8.31 13.95
C HIS A 546 -26.75 -8.25 13.71
N ILE A 547 -25.97 -8.52 14.74
CA ILE A 547 -24.60 -9.00 14.63
C ILE A 547 -24.64 -10.46 14.17
N SER A 548 -23.80 -10.84 13.21
CA SER A 548 -23.65 -12.22 12.74
C SER A 548 -22.30 -12.80 13.14
N LEU A 549 -22.29 -14.03 13.67
CA LEU A 549 -21.07 -14.69 14.13
C LEU A 549 -20.96 -16.09 13.52
N PHE A 550 -19.80 -16.37 12.94
CA PHE A 550 -19.53 -17.60 12.21
C PHE A 550 -18.26 -18.30 12.69
N PHE A 551 -18.29 -19.62 12.64
CA PHE A 551 -17.16 -20.51 12.86
C PHE A 551 -16.50 -20.83 11.52
N VAL A 552 -15.17 -20.90 11.53
CA VAL A 552 -14.37 -21.24 10.36
C VAL A 552 -13.44 -22.39 10.73
N LEU A 553 -13.61 -23.52 10.04
CA LEU A 553 -12.68 -24.63 10.04
C LEU A 553 -11.55 -24.34 9.06
N MET A 554 -10.31 -24.43 9.51
CA MET A 554 -9.12 -24.11 8.73
C MET A 554 -8.27 -25.36 8.48
N ARG A 555 -7.46 -25.32 7.42
CA ARG A 555 -6.51 -26.39 7.13
C ARG A 555 -5.43 -26.44 8.21
N GLY A 556 -5.39 -27.56 8.94
CA GLY A 556 -4.40 -27.85 9.96
C GLY A 556 -3.31 -28.81 9.47
N GLU A 557 -2.14 -28.76 10.10
CA GLU A 557 -1.02 -29.67 9.83
C GLU A 557 -1.37 -31.12 10.14
N TYR A 558 -2.29 -31.33 11.10
CA TYR A 558 -2.71 -32.64 11.59
C TYR A 558 -4.03 -33.13 10.97
N ASP A 559 -4.56 -32.47 9.94
CA ASP A 559 -5.83 -32.87 9.30
C ASP A 559 -5.83 -34.32 8.77
N ALA A 560 -4.65 -34.91 8.54
CA ALA A 560 -4.53 -36.30 8.12
C ALA A 560 -4.90 -37.34 9.19
N ILE A 561 -4.80 -36.96 10.47
CA ILE A 561 -5.04 -37.85 11.62
C ILE A 561 -6.32 -37.48 12.39
N LEU A 562 -7.05 -36.46 11.95
CA LEU A 562 -8.27 -35.96 12.57
C LEU A 562 -9.52 -36.54 11.88
N HIS A 563 -10.62 -36.60 12.62
CA HIS A 563 -11.90 -37.11 12.11
C HIS A 563 -12.63 -36.03 11.31
N PHE A 564 -13.12 -36.39 10.13
CA PHE A 564 -13.97 -35.52 9.31
C PHE A 564 -15.18 -36.30 8.78
N PRO A 565 -16.34 -35.64 8.57
CA PRO A 565 -16.58 -34.20 8.76
C PRO A 565 -16.64 -33.76 10.23
N PHE A 566 -16.27 -32.51 10.50
CA PHE A 566 -16.31 -31.91 11.83
C PHE A 566 -17.75 -31.88 12.35
N SER A 567 -18.01 -32.53 13.49
CA SER A 567 -19.37 -32.75 14.01
C SER A 567 -19.57 -32.28 15.46
N PHE A 568 -18.59 -31.58 16.04
CA PHE A 568 -18.63 -31.13 17.43
C PHE A 568 -19.51 -29.89 17.61
N LYS A 569 -20.30 -29.83 18.71
CA LYS A 569 -21.19 -28.70 18.97
C LYS A 569 -20.38 -27.44 19.21
N VAL A 570 -20.74 -26.36 18.52
CA VAL A 570 -20.11 -25.04 18.67
C VAL A 570 -21.07 -24.11 19.40
N THR A 571 -20.62 -23.49 20.48
CA THR A 571 -21.38 -22.54 21.29
C THR A 571 -20.69 -21.19 21.26
N PHE A 572 -21.42 -20.16 20.88
CA PHE A 572 -20.99 -18.77 20.92
C PHE A 572 -21.59 -18.04 22.11
N ILE A 573 -20.78 -17.18 22.70
CA ILE A 573 -21.13 -16.42 23.89
C ILE A 573 -20.64 -14.98 23.71
N LEU A 574 -21.56 -14.03 23.76
CA LEU A 574 -21.23 -12.61 23.96
C LEU A 574 -21.27 -12.34 25.47
N LEU A 575 -20.13 -11.94 26.02
CA LEU A 575 -20.01 -11.73 27.46
C LEU A 575 -20.64 -10.40 27.88
N ASP A 576 -21.40 -10.49 28.97
CA ASP A 576 -21.89 -9.37 29.75
C ASP A 576 -20.74 -8.98 30.70
N GLN A 577 -20.32 -7.72 30.64
CA GLN A 577 -19.16 -7.18 31.35
C GLN A 577 -19.52 -6.58 32.73
N THR A 578 -20.76 -6.78 33.18
CA THR A 578 -21.22 -6.41 34.52
C THR A 578 -21.11 -7.58 35.51
N PHE A 579 -21.27 -7.28 36.80
CA PHE A 579 -21.37 -8.30 37.84
C PHE A 579 -22.55 -9.26 37.67
N GLN A 580 -23.53 -8.95 36.80
CA GLN A 580 -24.70 -9.79 36.59
C GLN A 580 -24.44 -10.97 35.64
N GLN A 581 -23.38 -10.93 34.82
CA GLN A 581 -22.95 -12.01 33.90
C GLN A 581 -24.09 -12.61 33.04
N ARG A 582 -25.04 -11.80 32.57
CA ARG A 582 -26.14 -12.23 31.69
C ARG A 582 -25.68 -12.32 30.23
N HIS A 583 -24.80 -13.28 29.98
CA HIS A 583 -24.22 -13.53 28.67
C HIS A 583 -25.29 -13.92 27.64
N ILE A 584 -25.12 -13.47 26.39
CA ILE A 584 -25.94 -13.93 25.27
C ILE A 584 -25.28 -15.17 24.70
N ILE A 585 -25.97 -16.31 24.76
CA ILE A 585 -25.45 -17.61 24.39
C ILE A 585 -26.31 -18.19 23.27
N ASP A 586 -25.67 -18.65 22.20
CA ASP A 586 -26.33 -19.41 21.15
C ASP A 586 -25.40 -20.50 20.63
N SER A 587 -25.94 -21.60 20.11
CA SER A 587 -25.15 -22.76 19.69
C SER A 587 -25.74 -23.45 18.49
N PHE A 588 -24.87 -24.07 17.69
CA PHE A 588 -25.29 -24.90 16.57
C PHE A 588 -24.51 -26.22 16.56
N ARG A 589 -25.11 -27.24 15.95
CA ARG A 589 -24.41 -28.47 15.60
C ARG A 589 -24.05 -28.42 14.11
N PRO A 590 -22.77 -28.64 13.74
CA PRO A 590 -22.34 -28.71 12.35
C PRO A 590 -23.19 -29.68 11.52
N ASP A 591 -23.60 -29.25 10.33
CA ASP A 591 -24.20 -30.15 9.34
C ASP A 591 -23.10 -30.92 8.62
N VAL A 592 -23.02 -32.23 8.89
CA VAL A 592 -22.02 -33.14 8.30
C VAL A 592 -22.09 -33.23 6.77
N LYS A 593 -23.19 -32.78 6.15
CA LYS A 593 -23.32 -32.70 4.68
C LYS A 593 -22.78 -31.39 4.09
N SER A 594 -22.62 -30.36 4.91
CA SER A 594 -22.14 -29.06 4.45
C SER A 594 -20.65 -29.11 4.12
N SER A 595 -20.26 -28.43 3.04
CA SER A 595 -18.85 -28.24 2.66
C SER A 595 -18.05 -27.49 3.73
N SER A 596 -18.71 -26.69 4.57
CA SER A 596 -18.08 -25.93 5.66
C SER A 596 -17.34 -26.80 6.68
N PHE A 597 -17.77 -28.04 6.86
CA PHE A 597 -17.28 -28.94 7.90
C PHE A 597 -16.56 -30.17 7.34
N GLN A 598 -16.39 -30.26 6.03
CA GLN A 598 -15.55 -31.30 5.41
C GLN A 598 -14.08 -31.06 5.71
N ARG A 599 -13.24 -32.07 5.47
CA ARG A 599 -11.79 -31.91 5.53
C ARG A 599 -11.33 -30.76 4.63
N PRO A 600 -10.64 -29.73 5.17
CA PRO A 600 -10.22 -28.57 4.40
C PRO A 600 -9.34 -28.94 3.20
N ARG A 601 -9.65 -28.34 2.04
CA ARG A 601 -8.84 -28.45 0.81
C ARG A 601 -8.12 -27.15 0.45
N SER A 602 -8.64 -26.04 0.96
CA SER A 602 -8.08 -24.68 0.94
C SER A 602 -7.73 -24.26 2.37
N ASP A 603 -7.04 -23.13 2.55
CA ASP A 603 -6.65 -22.63 3.87
C ASP A 603 -7.81 -22.48 4.84
N MET A 604 -9.00 -22.18 4.31
CA MET A 604 -10.25 -22.02 5.07
C MET A 604 -11.41 -22.67 4.32
N ASN A 605 -12.30 -23.29 5.08
CA ASN A 605 -13.62 -23.65 4.58
C ASN A 605 -14.58 -22.44 4.62
N ILE A 606 -15.72 -22.60 3.95
CA ILE A 606 -16.81 -21.62 3.99
C ILE A 606 -17.29 -21.48 5.45
N ALA A 607 -17.34 -20.23 5.94
CA ALA A 607 -17.77 -19.94 7.31
C ALA A 607 -19.22 -20.38 7.54
N SER A 608 -19.53 -20.93 8.71
CA SER A 608 -20.88 -21.36 9.09
C SER A 608 -21.16 -21.02 10.55
N GLY A 609 -22.38 -20.60 10.86
CA GLY A 609 -22.72 -20.12 12.19
C GLY A 609 -24.09 -19.49 12.23
N ILE A 610 -24.22 -18.37 12.96
CA ILE A 610 -25.50 -17.80 13.38
C ILE A 610 -25.64 -16.39 12.80
N PRO A 611 -26.36 -16.21 11.68
CA PRO A 611 -26.59 -14.90 11.08
C PRO A 611 -27.30 -13.92 12.01
N LYS A 612 -28.26 -14.39 12.80
CA LYS A 612 -29.03 -13.55 13.75
C LYS A 612 -28.57 -13.77 15.19
N PHE A 613 -27.28 -13.60 15.46
CA PHE A 613 -26.71 -13.91 16.77
C PHE A 613 -27.15 -12.91 17.85
N VAL A 614 -26.98 -11.60 17.62
CA VAL A 614 -27.40 -10.56 18.59
C VAL A 614 -28.14 -9.44 17.87
N PRO A 615 -29.39 -9.12 18.23
CA PRO A 615 -30.09 -7.97 17.67
C PRO A 615 -29.31 -6.67 17.91
N LEU A 616 -29.14 -5.85 16.87
CA LEU A 616 -28.43 -4.57 17.01
C LEU A 616 -29.12 -3.62 17.98
N THR A 617 -30.43 -3.75 18.14
CA THR A 617 -31.21 -2.98 19.11
C THR A 617 -30.79 -3.21 20.57
N ILE A 618 -30.15 -4.35 20.90
CA ILE A 618 -29.60 -4.60 22.24
C ILE A 618 -28.29 -3.84 22.43
N ILE A 619 -27.46 -3.80 21.38
CA ILE A 619 -26.14 -3.16 21.40
C ILE A 619 -26.25 -1.63 21.32
N GLN A 620 -27.25 -1.13 20.60
CA GLN A 620 -27.48 0.31 20.39
C GLN A 620 -28.15 1.00 21.61
N GLN A 621 -28.51 0.25 22.65
CA GLN A 621 -29.04 0.84 23.88
C GLN A 621 -27.94 1.61 24.62
N ASN A 622 -28.29 2.78 25.14
CA ASN A 622 -27.43 3.54 26.05
C ASN A 622 -27.13 2.70 27.30
N ASN A 623 -25.86 2.65 27.73
CA ASN A 623 -25.38 1.79 28.81
C ASN A 623 -25.65 0.29 28.60
N ASN A 624 -25.45 -0.24 27.38
CA ASN A 624 -25.50 -1.68 27.18
C ASN A 624 -24.35 -2.39 27.94
N PRO A 625 -24.59 -3.55 28.57
CA PRO A 625 -23.60 -4.23 29.39
C PRO A 625 -22.58 -5.04 28.58
N TYR A 626 -22.73 -5.09 27.25
CA TYR A 626 -21.94 -5.94 26.35
C TYR A 626 -20.78 -5.19 25.69
N ILE A 627 -20.86 -3.86 25.62
CA ILE A 627 -19.81 -2.95 25.16
C ILE A 627 -19.48 -1.98 26.29
N VAL A 628 -18.32 -2.18 26.91
CA VAL A 628 -17.76 -1.31 27.95
C VAL A 628 -16.39 -0.87 27.47
N ASP A 629 -16.07 0.43 27.61
CA ASP A 629 -14.81 1.03 27.14
C ASP A 629 -14.48 0.69 25.67
N ASP A 630 -15.47 0.84 24.79
CA ASP A 630 -15.38 0.55 23.35
C ASP A 630 -14.92 -0.89 23.03
N THR A 631 -15.13 -1.82 23.96
CA THR A 631 -14.62 -3.20 23.89
C THR A 631 -15.75 -4.21 24.04
N MET A 632 -15.70 -5.29 23.26
CA MET A 632 -16.64 -6.41 23.28
C MET A 632 -15.88 -7.73 23.43
N PHE A 633 -16.38 -8.65 24.27
CA PHE A 633 -15.78 -9.98 24.43
C PHE A 633 -16.67 -11.09 23.87
N ILE A 634 -16.11 -11.85 22.93
CA ILE A 634 -16.76 -13.02 22.33
C ILE A 634 -15.99 -14.27 22.72
N LYS A 635 -16.70 -15.28 23.21
CA LYS A 635 -16.16 -16.59 23.56
C LYS A 635 -16.82 -17.66 22.69
N ALA A 636 -16.00 -18.56 22.17
CA ALA A 636 -16.45 -19.78 21.51
C ALA A 636 -16.04 -21.00 22.33
N ILE A 637 -16.97 -21.95 22.50
CA ILE A 637 -16.73 -23.22 23.18
C ILE A 637 -17.10 -24.33 22.20
N ILE A 638 -16.18 -25.28 22.01
CA ILE A 638 -16.40 -26.47 21.21
C ILE A 638 -16.48 -27.66 22.16
N ASP A 639 -17.59 -28.38 22.09
CA ASP A 639 -17.83 -29.57 22.91
C ASP A 639 -17.29 -30.80 22.19
N PHE A 640 -16.12 -31.27 22.64
CA PHE A 640 -15.46 -32.48 22.13
C PHE A 640 -15.96 -33.78 22.77
N GLY A 641 -16.98 -33.73 23.64
CA GLY A 641 -17.55 -34.91 24.32
C GLY A 641 -16.51 -35.75 25.09
N ASP A 642 -16.72 -37.07 25.12
CA ASP A 642 -15.84 -38.07 25.76
C ASP A 642 -14.64 -38.51 24.88
N MET A 643 -14.23 -37.68 23.91
CA MET A 643 -13.06 -37.99 23.09
C MET A 643 -11.86 -38.25 24.02
N PRO A 644 -11.23 -39.45 23.97
CA PRO A 644 -10.17 -39.79 24.90
C PRO A 644 -9.06 -38.75 24.79
N LYS A 645 -8.75 -38.06 25.91
CA LYS A 645 -7.61 -37.15 26.00
C LYS A 645 -6.27 -37.82 25.64
N GLN A 646 -6.25 -39.15 25.53
CA GLN A 646 -5.15 -40.02 25.12
C GLN A 646 -4.71 -39.87 23.65
N PHE A 647 -5.48 -39.19 22.80
CA PHE A 647 -5.01 -38.79 21.46
C PHE A 647 -4.17 -37.49 21.49
N LEU A 648 -3.78 -37.05 22.69
CA LEU A 648 -2.85 -35.98 23.03
C LEU A 648 -2.07 -36.43 24.28
N PRO A 649 -0.77 -36.83 24.29
CA PRO A 649 0.31 -36.69 23.32
C PRO A 649 0.99 -38.06 23.00
N TYR A 650 2.12 -38.01 22.28
CA TYR A 650 3.11 -39.08 22.00
C TYR A 650 2.88 -39.98 20.79
N ALA A 651 3.24 -39.47 19.60
CA ALA A 651 3.64 -40.32 18.48
C ALA A 651 5.18 -40.34 18.38
N LEU A 652 5.75 -41.51 18.64
CA LEU A 652 7.14 -41.85 18.35
C LEU A 652 7.29 -41.83 16.82
N ASN A 653 7.92 -40.80 16.25
CA ASN A 653 8.15 -40.72 14.81
C ASN A 653 9.26 -41.71 14.40
N LEU A 654 8.88 -42.89 13.95
CA LEU A 654 9.76 -43.73 13.14
C LEU A 654 9.72 -43.21 11.71
N ASN A 655 10.77 -42.49 11.29
CA ASN A 655 10.94 -42.11 9.89
C ASN A 655 11.39 -43.36 9.10
N PRO A 656 10.57 -43.87 8.15
CA PRO A 656 10.89 -45.08 7.40
C PRO A 656 12.08 -44.93 6.45
N GLY A 657 12.59 -43.70 6.25
CA GLY A 657 13.75 -43.41 5.40
C GLY A 657 15.13 -43.70 6.02
N PHE A 658 15.24 -44.05 7.30
CA PHE A 658 16.54 -44.34 7.91
C PHE A 658 17.04 -45.76 7.59
N PRO A 659 18.35 -45.97 7.42
CA PRO A 659 18.92 -47.32 7.28
C PRO A 659 18.50 -48.23 8.44
N ILE A 660 18.16 -49.49 8.13
CA ILE A 660 17.60 -50.46 9.10
C ILE A 660 18.48 -50.65 10.35
N LEU A 661 19.79 -50.46 10.22
CA LEU A 661 20.76 -50.55 11.31
C LEU A 661 20.63 -49.37 12.29
N THR A 662 20.44 -48.16 11.77
CA THR A 662 20.21 -46.96 12.57
C THR A 662 18.87 -47.03 13.30
N GLN A 663 17.83 -47.56 12.62
CA GLN A 663 16.53 -47.79 13.26
C GLN A 663 16.65 -48.79 14.43
N ARG A 664 17.37 -49.89 14.23
CA ARG A 664 17.62 -50.90 15.28
C ARG A 664 18.44 -50.36 16.45
N GLU A 665 19.40 -49.49 16.17
CA GLU A 665 20.24 -48.86 17.21
C GLU A 665 19.45 -47.87 18.06
N LEU A 666 18.58 -47.07 17.44
CA LEU A 666 17.68 -46.16 18.16
C LEU A 666 16.69 -46.93 19.04
N VAL A 667 16.15 -48.03 18.53
CA VAL A 667 15.28 -48.93 19.32
C VAL A 667 16.04 -49.55 20.48
N ARG A 668 17.29 -50.02 20.27
CA ARG A 668 18.13 -50.57 21.35
C ARG A 668 18.43 -49.54 22.45
N ARG A 669 18.84 -48.32 22.08
CA ARG A 669 19.14 -47.26 23.05
C ARG A 669 17.95 -46.92 23.92
N GLU A 670 16.76 -46.86 23.33
CA GLU A 670 15.53 -46.55 24.07
C GLU A 670 15.11 -47.71 25.00
N ILE A 671 15.31 -48.97 24.58
CA ILE A 671 15.09 -50.13 25.46
C ILE A 671 16.06 -50.11 26.65
N SER A 672 17.36 -49.86 26.41
CA SER A 672 18.37 -49.78 27.48
C SER A 672 18.11 -48.62 28.46
N LYS A 673 17.62 -47.47 27.96
CA LYS A 673 17.22 -46.35 28.81
C LYS A 673 16.05 -46.71 29.72
N ARG A 674 15.06 -47.43 29.22
CA ARG A 674 13.90 -47.91 30.00
C ARG A 674 14.26 -48.95 31.05
N GLU A 675 15.22 -49.83 30.75
CA GLU A 675 15.73 -50.80 31.74
C GLU A 675 16.46 -50.09 32.89
N GLN A 676 17.23 -49.04 32.60
CA GLN A 676 17.86 -48.19 33.62
C GLN A 676 16.83 -47.40 34.45
N GLU A 677 15.80 -46.85 33.82
CA GLU A 677 14.71 -46.13 34.52
C GLU A 677 13.91 -47.07 35.42
N LYS A 678 13.62 -48.31 34.99
CA LYS A 678 12.95 -49.31 35.85
C LYS A 678 13.80 -49.71 37.06
N LEU A 679 15.12 -49.88 36.88
CA LEU A 679 16.05 -50.16 37.98
C LEU A 679 16.09 -49.01 39.00
N SER A 680 16.01 -47.76 38.53
CA SER A 680 16.00 -46.56 39.39
C SER A 680 14.70 -46.36 40.19
N ILE A 681 13.57 -46.87 39.68
CA ILE A 681 12.28 -46.80 40.37
C ILE A 681 12.20 -47.89 41.45
N THR A 682 12.74 -49.09 41.20
CA THR A 682 12.82 -50.15 42.23
C THR A 682 13.79 -49.84 43.37
N SER A 683 14.81 -49.00 43.17
CA SER A 683 15.71 -48.56 44.25
C SER A 683 15.14 -47.44 45.13
N ASN A 684 14.10 -46.73 44.68
CA ASN A 684 13.49 -45.61 45.40
C ASN A 684 12.18 -45.98 46.13
N THR A 685 11.64 -47.18 45.91
CA THR A 685 10.47 -47.71 46.64
C THR A 685 10.83 -48.53 47.89
N SER A 686 12.11 -48.66 48.25
CA SER A 686 12.56 -49.38 49.45
C SER A 686 12.87 -48.48 50.67
N THR A 687 12.58 -47.17 50.62
CA THR A 687 12.95 -46.21 51.69
C THR A 687 11.84 -45.26 52.17
N SER A 688 10.55 -45.53 51.92
CA SER A 688 9.49 -44.72 52.57
C SER A 688 8.12 -45.42 52.63
N ILE A 689 8.00 -46.48 53.41
CA ILE A 689 6.73 -46.87 54.05
C ILE A 689 7.06 -47.34 55.46
N THR A 690 7.10 -46.42 56.42
CA THR A 690 6.54 -46.63 57.75
C THR A 690 6.10 -45.27 58.30
N ASP A 691 4.88 -45.31 58.86
CA ASP A 691 4.39 -44.48 59.96
C ASP A 691 3.36 -43.37 59.68
N ASP A 692 2.21 -43.62 60.33
CA ASP A 692 1.28 -42.71 60.98
C ASP A 692 0.04 -42.20 60.23
N MET A 693 -1.03 -42.99 60.36
CA MET A 693 -2.35 -42.45 60.75
C MET A 693 -2.37 -42.24 62.27
N THR A 694 -2.85 -41.09 62.77
CA THR A 694 -3.94 -40.94 63.75
C THR A 694 -4.15 -39.50 64.25
N THR A 695 -5.44 -39.12 64.32
CA THR A 695 -6.15 -38.31 65.35
C THR A 695 -5.87 -36.82 65.58
N ASP A 696 -6.97 -36.07 65.39
CA ASP A 696 -7.66 -35.16 66.33
C ASP A 696 -7.05 -33.84 66.85
N ASP A 697 -7.97 -32.86 66.83
CA ASP A 697 -8.27 -31.86 67.86
C ASP A 697 -7.73 -30.42 67.80
N ASN A 698 -8.73 -29.52 67.70
CA ASN A 698 -8.96 -28.30 68.47
C ASN A 698 -8.02 -27.09 68.33
N HIS A 699 -8.58 -26.00 67.78
CA HIS A 699 -8.88 -24.84 68.63
C HIS A 699 -10.00 -23.96 68.07
N SER A 700 -10.80 -23.45 69.01
CA SER A 700 -12.08 -22.78 68.91
C SER A 700 -12.00 -21.27 69.22
N ASN A 701 -13.13 -20.58 69.00
CA ASN A 701 -13.58 -19.29 69.56
C ASN A 701 -12.99 -18.04 68.86
N ASN A 702 -13.72 -16.97 68.53
CA ASN A 702 -14.98 -16.44 69.07
C ASN A 702 -15.59 -15.37 68.12
N GLU A 703 -16.89 -15.18 68.27
CA GLU A 703 -17.74 -14.13 67.68
C GLU A 703 -17.40 -12.71 68.18
N GLN A 704 -17.73 -11.67 67.39
CA GLN A 704 -18.51 -10.53 67.90
C GLN A 704 -19.13 -9.65 66.79
N MET A 705 -20.43 -9.44 66.92
CA MET A 705 -21.31 -8.47 66.25
C MET A 705 -21.03 -7.01 66.71
N ILE A 706 -21.72 -6.08 66.02
CA ILE A 706 -22.04 -4.67 66.37
C ILE A 706 -20.92 -3.70 65.86
N HIS A 707 -21.14 -2.75 64.95
CA HIS A 707 -22.30 -1.91 64.65
C HIS A 707 -22.31 -1.45 63.18
#